data_AF-A0A6P3DMU9-F1
#
_entry.id   AF-A0A6P3DMU9-F1
#
_cell.length_a   1.000
_cell.length_b   1.000
_cell.length_c   1.000
_cell.angle_alpha   90.00
_cell.angle_beta   90.00
_cell.angle_gamma   90.00
#
_symmetry.space_group_name_H-M   'P 1'
#
loop_
_entity.id
_entity.type
_entity.pdbx_description
1 polymer ?
#
loop_
_entity_poly.entity_id
_entity_poly.type
_entity_poly.pdbx_seq_one_letter_code
_entity_poly.pdbx_strand_id
1 'polypeptide(L)'
;MSLWAKAQQLPQDALQEVRSVYGEHFPIEVRHFLSSWIEEKMWTDIEPDNPQYEQYIATLVRSLIQELETKAASLNTDDMFLTKLKLMEAAKNFRQRYTHNPTALFRIIRHCLGTEMKLVSQVENLGGALMSMAGGKVGLISDAIAEIAQHVESLRRRTQETGEDLRKMEQEQEAFAISYHECTKLNAHLQHLATQPQNQQNLDMEKKIRRQKEQQEQLLNHKVAGLMQLRLTLADKLKDTITRLNSLQSRVLDDELIRWKRDQQLAGNGALFNSNLDSIQEWCESLAELIWLNRQQIKEAERLKQKFALEPPGMQDILPTLNAQITQLLSSLVTSTFIIEKQPPQVMKTNTRFTSTVRLLVGGKLNVHMTPPQVKVSIISEAQANALLKSDKMAKNGEASGEILNNTGTMEYHQATRQLSVSFRNMQLKKIKRAEKKGTESVMDEKFSLLFQSQFSVGGGELVFAVWTLSLPVVVIVHGNQEPHAWATVTWDNAFAEPGRVPFAVPDKVPWGQVAEALNVKFKSATGRSLTEDNLRFLAEKAFRGGNASGQDYSSLLLSWAQFCKEPLPERNFTFWEWFYAVMKLTREHLKSQWMDGYILGFVRKRQAEEMLASCASGTFLMRFSDSELGGVTIAWVGDQTEVFMLQPFTSKDFAIRSLADRVSDLQHLLYLYPDISKDQAFSKYYTPFTENQSTSANGYVKPFLVTHVPGWGGPGVGGQTPSHSSVVGVGSSGQSGPGGSYPATPSTIFQAHSPDPSVTRDTPSVASSYAPGLGQSSVGRTNPDMDYVELMGHSELPSIDENLNLDHFTFSEFIQSYNTKPQ
;
A
#
# COMPACT_ATOMS: atom_id res chain seq x y z
N MET A 1 -5.90 26.27 24.17
CA MET A 1 -6.29 24.97 23.60
C MET A 1 -5.94 23.91 24.64
N SER A 2 -6.86 22.98 24.97
CA SER A 2 -6.59 21.91 25.95
C SER A 2 -5.43 21.01 25.48
N LEU A 3 -4.75 20.34 26.40
CA LEU A 3 -3.68 19.41 26.03
C LEU A 3 -4.21 18.32 25.11
N TRP A 4 -5.41 17.82 25.38
CA TRP A 4 -6.04 16.80 24.54
C TRP A 4 -6.27 17.26 23.10
N ALA A 5 -6.78 18.48 22.91
CA ALA A 5 -7.01 19.02 21.57
C ALA A 5 -5.69 19.23 20.81
N LYS A 6 -4.61 19.62 21.49
CA LYS A 6 -3.27 19.67 20.91
C LYS A 6 -2.73 18.28 20.55
N ALA A 7 -2.92 17.29 21.43
CA ALA A 7 -2.49 15.92 21.20
C ALA A 7 -3.20 15.28 19.99
N GLN A 8 -4.48 15.59 19.77
CA GLN A 8 -5.24 15.12 18.61
C GLN A 8 -4.75 15.71 17.27
N GLN A 9 -4.01 16.82 17.30
CA GLN A 9 -3.44 17.48 16.12
C GLN A 9 -1.99 17.04 15.84
N LEU A 10 -1.45 16.10 16.64
CA LEU A 10 -0.10 15.59 16.43
C LEU A 10 0.02 14.83 15.10
N PRO A 11 1.22 14.84 14.46
CA PRO A 11 1.52 13.99 13.32
C PRO A 11 1.21 12.52 13.61
N GLN A 12 0.87 11.75 12.56
CA GLN A 12 0.35 10.39 12.70
C GLN A 12 1.24 9.46 13.55
N ASP A 13 2.57 9.58 13.44
CA ASP A 13 3.53 8.78 14.22
C ASP A 13 3.46 9.11 15.73
N ALA A 14 3.46 10.40 16.08
CA ALA A 14 3.31 10.86 17.46
C ALA A 14 1.92 10.55 18.01
N LEU A 15 0.88 10.64 17.17
CA LEU A 15 -0.49 10.25 17.55
C LEU A 15 -0.60 8.74 17.81
N GLN A 16 0.13 7.91 17.07
CA GLN A 16 0.20 6.47 17.33
C GLN A 16 0.89 6.16 18.67
N GLU A 17 1.92 6.92 19.02
CA GLU A 17 2.58 6.82 20.33
C GLU A 17 1.63 7.26 21.46
N VAL A 18 0.87 8.35 21.28
CA VAL A 18 -0.21 8.74 22.21
C VAL A 18 -1.23 7.60 22.35
N ARG A 19 -1.66 6.97 21.27
CA ARG A 19 -2.61 5.84 21.35
C ARG A 19 -2.04 4.63 22.08
N SER A 20 -0.74 4.38 21.98
CA SER A 20 -0.10 3.20 22.57
C SER A 20 -0.07 3.19 24.10
N VAL A 21 -0.15 4.35 24.75
CA VAL A 21 -0.17 4.45 26.22
C VAL A 21 -1.58 4.28 26.82
N TYR A 22 -2.62 4.29 26.00
CA TYR A 22 -4.00 4.02 26.40
C TYR A 22 -4.36 2.54 26.19
N GLY A 23 -5.00 1.93 27.18
CA GLY A 23 -5.36 0.51 27.16
C GLY A 23 -6.46 0.20 28.17
N GLU A 24 -6.64 -1.07 28.54
CA GLU A 24 -7.67 -1.44 29.53
C GLU A 24 -7.48 -0.78 30.91
N HIS A 25 -6.23 -0.47 31.26
CA HIS A 25 -5.87 0.21 32.51
C HIS A 25 -6.37 1.65 32.55
N PHE A 26 -6.42 2.33 31.40
CA PHE A 26 -6.98 3.66 31.25
C PHE A 26 -7.46 3.84 29.80
N PRO A 27 -8.76 3.62 29.53
CA PRO A 27 -9.27 3.68 28.15
C PRO A 27 -9.24 5.09 27.56
N ILE A 28 -8.92 5.18 26.27
CA ILE A 28 -8.79 6.47 25.57
C ILE A 28 -10.13 7.22 25.50
N GLU A 29 -11.26 6.51 25.54
CA GLU A 29 -12.59 7.10 25.61
C GLU A 29 -12.77 7.92 26.91
N VAL A 30 -12.24 7.43 28.04
CA VAL A 30 -12.27 8.17 29.31
C VAL A 30 -11.48 9.47 29.18
N ARG A 31 -10.26 9.39 28.62
CA ARG A 31 -9.43 10.57 28.36
C ARG A 31 -10.14 11.58 27.46
N HIS A 32 -10.83 11.13 26.42
CA HIS A 32 -11.51 11.99 25.46
C HIS A 32 -12.70 12.72 26.07
N PHE A 33 -13.61 11.97 26.72
CA PHE A 33 -14.87 12.53 27.23
C PHE A 33 -14.76 13.30 28.55
N LEU A 34 -13.73 13.03 29.35
CA LEU A 34 -13.43 13.77 30.59
C LEU A 34 -12.17 14.64 30.47
N SER A 35 -11.74 14.97 29.26
CA SER A 35 -10.47 15.68 29.01
C SER A 35 -10.31 16.95 29.84
N SER A 36 -11.32 17.82 29.87
CA SER A 36 -11.30 19.06 30.65
C SER A 36 -11.22 18.82 32.15
N TRP A 37 -11.98 17.86 32.69
CA TRP A 37 -11.99 17.55 34.12
C TRP A 37 -10.65 16.97 34.57
N ILE A 38 -10.11 16.04 33.79
CA ILE A 38 -8.83 15.38 34.05
C ILE A 38 -7.71 16.41 34.06
N GLU A 39 -7.66 17.27 33.05
CA GLU A 39 -6.65 18.33 32.98
C GLU A 39 -6.79 19.29 34.17
N GLU A 40 -7.99 19.76 34.50
CA GLU A 40 -8.16 20.68 35.64
C GLU A 40 -7.70 20.10 36.99
N LYS A 41 -7.97 18.81 37.24
CA LYS A 41 -7.72 18.20 38.56
C LYS A 41 -6.38 17.48 38.70
N MET A 42 -5.73 17.06 37.61
CA MET A 42 -4.53 16.21 37.65
C MET A 42 -3.21 16.97 37.49
N TRP A 43 -3.24 18.29 37.20
CA TRP A 43 -2.05 19.16 37.12
C TRP A 43 -1.61 19.75 38.46
N THR A 44 -2.31 19.47 39.56
CA THR A 44 -1.87 19.86 40.89
C THR A 44 -0.54 19.16 41.23
N ASP A 45 0.40 19.92 41.82
CA ASP A 45 1.73 19.43 42.24
C ASP A 45 1.58 18.49 43.44
N ILE A 46 1.13 17.27 43.14
CA ILE A 46 0.91 16.19 44.08
C ILE A 46 2.00 15.15 43.85
N GLU A 47 2.80 14.90 44.88
CA GLU A 47 3.75 13.81 44.92
C GLU A 47 3.03 12.51 45.31
N PRO A 48 2.87 11.53 44.40
CA PRO A 48 2.10 10.32 44.67
C PRO A 48 2.77 9.39 45.69
N ASP A 49 4.04 9.61 46.02
CA ASP A 49 4.81 8.83 46.99
C ASP A 49 4.81 9.44 48.40
N ASN A 50 4.25 10.65 48.54
CA ASN A 50 4.12 11.32 49.83
C ASN A 50 2.82 10.86 50.53
N PRO A 51 2.90 10.22 51.72
CA PRO A 51 1.74 9.70 52.44
C PRO A 51 0.66 10.76 52.77
N GLN A 52 1.03 12.04 52.82
CA GLN A 52 0.10 13.14 53.11
C GLN A 52 -0.97 13.32 52.01
N TYR A 53 -0.67 12.91 50.78
CA TYR A 53 -1.59 13.04 49.65
C TYR A 53 -2.42 11.77 49.38
N GLU A 54 -2.20 10.67 50.09
CA GLU A 54 -2.88 9.39 49.83
C GLU A 54 -4.40 9.52 49.94
N GLN A 55 -4.89 10.20 50.99
CA GLN A 55 -6.32 10.43 51.20
C GLN A 55 -6.93 11.42 50.18
N TYR A 56 -6.13 12.39 49.72
CA TYR A 56 -6.52 13.30 48.65
C TYR A 56 -6.66 12.55 47.32
N ILE A 57 -5.66 11.73 46.95
CA ILE A 57 -5.66 10.91 45.73
C ILE A 57 -6.83 9.91 45.76
N ALA A 58 -7.10 9.28 46.90
CA ALA A 58 -8.25 8.39 47.07
C ALA A 58 -9.58 9.11 46.83
N THR A 59 -9.71 10.34 47.31
CA THR A 59 -10.92 11.17 47.08
C THR A 59 -11.02 11.57 45.62
N LEU A 60 -9.91 11.98 45.00
CA LEU A 60 -9.85 12.39 43.61
C LEU A 60 -10.23 11.24 42.64
N VAL A 61 -9.76 10.03 42.90
CA VAL A 61 -10.12 8.83 42.12
C VAL A 61 -11.61 8.51 42.26
N ARG A 62 -12.19 8.64 43.46
CA ARG A 62 -13.64 8.47 43.64
C ARG A 62 -14.44 9.53 42.86
N SER A 63 -13.99 10.78 42.89
CA SER A 63 -14.61 11.86 42.11
C SER A 63 -14.50 11.61 40.61
N LEU A 64 -13.37 11.09 40.11
CA LEU A 64 -13.22 10.71 38.69
C LEU A 64 -14.25 9.65 38.28
N ILE A 65 -14.44 8.62 39.10
CA ILE A 65 -15.42 7.55 38.83
C ILE A 65 -16.84 8.12 38.81
N GLN A 66 -17.18 8.97 39.78
CA GLN A 66 -18.49 9.63 39.85
C GLN A 66 -18.73 10.53 38.64
N GLU A 67 -17.71 11.26 38.18
CA GLU A 67 -17.80 12.12 37.01
C GLU A 67 -17.99 11.31 35.73
N LEU A 68 -17.33 10.16 35.62
CA LEU A 68 -17.50 9.24 34.50
C LEU A 68 -18.94 8.70 34.41
N GLU A 69 -19.50 8.31 35.55
CA GLU A 69 -20.89 7.83 35.64
C GLU A 69 -21.89 8.94 35.32
N THR A 70 -21.63 10.16 35.81
CA THR A 70 -22.44 11.34 35.50
C THR A 70 -22.39 11.67 34.00
N LYS A 71 -21.19 11.61 33.41
CA LYS A 71 -21.00 11.84 31.97
C LYS A 71 -21.70 10.77 31.15
N ALA A 72 -21.58 9.49 31.50
CA ALA A 72 -22.28 8.40 30.83
C ALA A 72 -23.81 8.54 30.95
N ALA A 73 -24.33 8.95 32.11
CA ALA A 73 -25.76 9.21 32.32
C ALA A 73 -26.28 10.40 31.50
N SER A 74 -25.44 11.37 31.19
CA SER A 74 -25.80 12.53 30.35
C SER A 74 -25.91 12.19 28.86
N LEU A 75 -25.34 11.06 28.41
CA LEU A 75 -25.43 10.60 27.01
C LEU A 75 -26.76 9.87 26.80
N ASN A 76 -27.74 10.57 26.22
CA ASN A 76 -29.12 10.08 26.05
C ASN A 76 -29.58 9.97 24.59
N THR A 77 -28.67 10.11 23.62
CA THR A 77 -28.95 9.91 22.18
C THR A 77 -28.62 8.49 21.75
N ASP A 78 -29.44 7.92 20.85
CA ASP A 78 -29.28 6.55 20.34
C ASP A 78 -27.91 6.31 19.69
N ASP A 79 -27.36 7.33 18.99
CA ASP A 79 -26.03 7.29 18.38
C ASP A 79 -24.88 7.17 19.40
N MET A 80 -25.13 7.51 20.66
CA MET A 80 -24.12 7.48 21.73
C MET A 80 -24.22 6.27 22.65
N PHE A 81 -25.13 5.32 22.37
CA PHE A 81 -25.37 4.13 23.18
C PHE A 81 -24.10 3.31 23.44
N LEU A 82 -23.31 3.04 22.39
CA LEU A 82 -22.07 2.24 22.52
C LEU A 82 -21.03 2.95 23.41
N THR A 83 -20.91 4.27 23.26
CA THR A 83 -19.98 5.07 24.07
C THR A 83 -20.41 5.11 25.53
N LYS A 84 -21.71 5.25 25.79
CA LYS A 84 -22.28 5.17 27.13
C LYS A 84 -21.92 3.85 27.80
N LEU A 85 -22.08 2.72 27.10
CA LEU A 85 -21.73 1.40 27.61
C LEU A 85 -20.24 1.29 27.97
N LYS A 86 -19.36 1.76 27.08
CA LYS A 86 -17.90 1.79 27.31
C LYS A 86 -17.50 2.65 28.52
N LEU A 87 -18.10 3.83 28.68
CA LEU A 87 -17.82 4.68 29.84
C LEU A 87 -18.31 4.05 31.15
N MET A 88 -19.49 3.41 31.15
CA MET A 88 -19.99 2.68 32.32
C MET A 88 -19.10 1.47 32.67
N GLU A 89 -18.62 0.75 31.67
CA GLU A 89 -17.69 -0.36 31.85
C GLU A 89 -16.35 0.11 32.43
N ALA A 90 -15.82 1.23 31.94
CA ALA A 90 -14.61 1.83 32.49
C ALA A 90 -14.78 2.27 33.97
N ALA A 91 -15.92 2.86 34.35
CA ALA A 91 -16.22 3.19 35.75
C ALA A 91 -16.22 1.95 36.64
N LYS A 92 -16.90 0.88 36.18
CA LYS A 92 -16.95 -0.40 36.89
C LYS A 92 -15.55 -1.00 37.05
N ASN A 93 -14.75 -1.01 35.99
CA ASN A 93 -13.37 -1.51 36.02
C ASN A 93 -12.50 -0.70 36.98
N PHE A 94 -12.64 0.62 37.01
CA PHE A 94 -11.88 1.45 37.93
C PHE A 94 -12.26 1.19 39.40
N ARG A 95 -13.55 1.04 39.70
CA ARG A 95 -14.00 0.64 41.05
C ARG A 95 -13.42 -0.71 41.45
N GLN A 96 -13.44 -1.70 40.56
CA GLN A 96 -12.95 -3.04 40.88
C GLN A 96 -11.43 -3.10 41.06
N ARG A 97 -10.66 -2.43 40.19
CA ARG A 97 -9.20 -2.54 40.15
C ARG A 97 -8.49 -1.56 41.10
N TYR A 98 -9.06 -0.38 41.36
CA TYR A 98 -8.34 0.72 42.01
C TYR A 98 -8.94 1.22 43.34
N THR A 99 -10.07 0.66 43.81
CA THR A 99 -10.64 1.07 45.12
C THR A 99 -9.69 0.80 46.30
N HIS A 100 -8.89 -0.27 46.23
CA HIS A 100 -7.91 -0.63 47.26
C HIS A 100 -6.51 -0.04 47.03
N ASN A 101 -6.27 0.56 45.85
CA ASN A 101 -5.00 1.21 45.51
C ASN A 101 -5.23 2.37 44.51
N PRO A 102 -5.81 3.49 44.97
CA PRO A 102 -6.14 4.62 44.09
C PRO A 102 -4.91 5.32 43.53
N THR A 103 -3.77 5.26 44.23
CA THR A 103 -2.49 5.83 43.81
C THR A 103 -1.99 5.22 42.49
N ALA A 104 -2.27 3.93 42.25
CA ALA A 104 -1.90 3.27 40.99
C ALA A 104 -2.61 3.91 39.77
N LEU A 105 -3.92 4.17 39.85
CA LEU A 105 -4.66 4.83 38.76
C LEU A 105 -4.18 6.27 38.56
N PHE A 106 -3.91 6.99 39.65
CA PHE A 106 -3.38 8.35 39.57
C PHE A 106 -2.03 8.40 38.84
N ARG A 107 -1.10 7.47 39.13
CA ARG A 107 0.18 7.35 38.43
C ARG A 107 0.00 7.05 36.94
N ILE A 108 -0.93 6.15 36.60
CA ILE A 108 -1.26 5.82 35.22
C ILE A 108 -1.72 7.06 34.45
N ILE A 109 -2.67 7.82 35.02
CA ILE A 109 -3.20 9.03 34.38
C ILE A 109 -2.10 10.07 34.20
N ARG A 110 -1.26 10.29 35.22
CA ARG A 110 -0.09 11.20 35.12
C ARG A 110 0.91 10.77 34.05
N HIS A 111 1.16 9.48 33.91
CA HIS A 111 2.06 8.95 32.88
C HIS A 111 1.50 9.21 31.47
N CYS A 112 0.21 8.97 31.25
CA CYS A 112 -0.46 9.28 29.99
C CYS A 112 -0.38 10.78 29.64
N LEU A 113 -0.74 11.65 30.59
CA LEU A 113 -0.69 13.12 30.40
C LEU A 113 0.75 13.63 30.20
N GLY A 114 1.73 13.07 30.93
CA GLY A 114 3.13 13.40 30.76
C GLY A 114 3.67 13.02 29.37
N THR A 115 3.22 11.88 28.84
CA THR A 115 3.57 11.44 27.48
C THR A 115 2.96 12.36 26.43
N GLU A 116 1.68 12.73 26.57
CA GLU A 116 1.03 13.72 25.70
C GLU A 116 1.77 15.06 25.71
N MET A 117 2.07 15.60 26.90
CA MET A 117 2.78 16.87 27.05
C MET A 117 4.17 16.82 26.44
N LYS A 118 4.90 15.72 26.63
CA LYS A 118 6.21 15.50 26.02
C LYS A 118 6.12 15.51 24.49
N LEU A 119 5.16 14.80 23.91
CA LEU A 119 5.01 14.73 22.46
C LEU A 119 4.54 16.05 21.85
N VAL A 120 3.61 16.74 22.50
CA VAL A 120 3.16 18.09 22.10
C VAL A 120 4.31 19.09 22.18
N SER A 121 5.06 19.13 23.29
CA SER A 121 6.21 20.03 23.42
C SER A 121 7.35 19.69 22.47
N GLN A 122 7.59 18.40 22.17
CA GLN A 122 8.54 17.99 21.14
C GLN A 122 8.14 18.54 19.78
N VAL A 123 6.88 18.40 19.35
CA VAL A 123 6.41 18.91 18.06
C VAL A 123 6.36 20.44 18.03
N GLU A 124 5.97 21.11 19.12
CA GLU A 124 5.97 22.58 19.21
C GLU A 124 7.40 23.16 19.17
N ASN A 125 8.36 22.53 19.84
CA ASN A 125 9.78 22.93 19.81
C ASN A 125 10.47 22.57 18.49
N LEU A 126 10.11 21.43 17.88
CA LEU A 126 10.55 21.03 16.55
C LEU A 126 9.94 21.94 15.46
N GLY A 127 8.74 22.49 15.68
CA GLY A 127 8.05 23.37 14.73
C GLY A 127 8.82 24.65 14.38
N GLY A 128 9.70 25.13 15.27
CA GLY A 128 10.60 26.26 15.01
C GLY A 128 11.88 25.92 14.23
N ALA A 129 12.31 24.66 14.21
CA ALA A 129 13.58 24.22 13.61
C ALA A 129 13.42 23.29 12.39
N LEU A 130 12.26 22.63 12.22
CA LEU A 130 12.01 21.64 11.16
C LEU A 130 11.28 22.13 9.92
N MET A 131 10.93 23.42 9.84
CA MET A 131 10.58 24.02 8.54
C MET A 131 11.71 23.89 7.51
N SER A 132 12.95 23.57 7.94
CA SER A 132 14.10 23.44 7.04
C SER A 132 14.44 22.01 6.56
N MET A 133 14.02 20.92 7.22
CA MET A 133 14.68 19.61 6.96
C MET A 133 13.79 18.35 6.90
N ALA A 134 12.51 18.37 7.31
CA ALA A 134 11.64 17.17 7.16
C ALA A 134 10.21 17.47 6.67
N GLY A 135 9.94 18.69 6.21
CA GLY A 135 8.61 19.17 5.79
C GLY A 135 8.17 18.80 4.37
N GLY A 136 8.64 17.69 3.80
CA GLY A 136 8.37 17.39 2.38
C GLY A 136 7.02 16.73 2.09
N LYS A 137 6.61 15.69 2.82
CA LYS A 137 5.60 14.76 2.23
C LYS A 137 4.14 15.06 2.57
N VAL A 138 3.81 15.51 3.78
CA VAL A 138 2.41 15.73 4.17
C VAL A 138 1.88 17.09 3.67
N GLY A 139 2.72 18.13 3.67
CA GLY A 139 2.38 19.44 3.08
C GLY A 139 2.14 19.36 1.58
N LEU A 140 3.02 18.69 0.83
CA LEU A 140 2.89 18.55 -0.62
C LEU A 140 1.62 17.80 -1.07
N ILE A 141 1.14 16.82 -0.30
CA ILE A 141 -0.10 16.09 -0.64
C ILE A 141 -1.32 16.99 -0.42
N SER A 142 -1.36 17.74 0.69
CA SER A 142 -2.46 18.69 0.96
C SER A 142 -2.51 19.81 -0.09
N ASP A 143 -1.34 20.31 -0.51
CA ASP A 143 -1.24 21.33 -1.55
C ASP A 143 -1.70 20.79 -2.91
N ALA A 144 -1.29 19.57 -3.28
CA ALA A 144 -1.73 18.91 -4.51
C ALA A 144 -3.25 18.66 -4.55
N ILE A 145 -3.84 18.24 -3.43
CA ILE A 145 -5.30 18.02 -3.33
C ILE A 145 -6.06 19.32 -3.62
N ALA A 146 -5.65 20.43 -3.01
CA ALA A 146 -6.30 21.71 -3.18
C ALA A 146 -6.12 22.27 -4.60
N GLU A 147 -4.90 22.18 -5.14
CA GLU A 147 -4.55 22.59 -6.50
C GLU A 147 -5.41 21.83 -7.54
N ILE A 148 -5.42 20.50 -7.50
CA ILE A 148 -6.17 19.65 -8.43
C ILE A 148 -7.68 19.95 -8.33
N ALA A 149 -8.20 20.09 -7.11
CA ALA A 149 -9.61 20.43 -6.91
C ALA A 149 -9.99 21.78 -7.56
N GLN A 150 -9.15 22.80 -7.42
CA GLN A 150 -9.37 24.10 -8.07
C GLN A 150 -9.37 24.00 -9.60
N HIS A 151 -8.45 23.23 -10.18
CA HIS A 151 -8.39 23.00 -11.63
C HIS A 151 -9.62 22.24 -12.13
N VAL A 152 -10.07 21.21 -11.41
CA VAL A 152 -11.31 20.47 -11.71
C VAL A 152 -12.51 21.42 -11.72
N GLU A 153 -12.65 22.26 -10.69
CA GLU A 153 -13.79 23.18 -10.58
C GLU A 153 -13.77 24.24 -11.70
N SER A 154 -12.59 24.78 -12.02
CA SER A 154 -12.45 25.68 -13.16
C SER A 154 -12.85 25.02 -14.48
N LEU A 155 -12.54 23.74 -14.69
CA LEU A 155 -12.92 22.99 -15.89
C LEU A 155 -14.41 22.64 -15.91
N ARG A 156 -15.02 22.35 -14.75
CA ARG A 156 -16.48 22.16 -14.61
C ARG A 156 -17.23 23.39 -15.07
N ARG A 157 -16.86 24.58 -14.56
CA ARG A 157 -17.47 25.85 -14.97
C ARG A 157 -17.36 26.09 -16.48
N ARG A 158 -16.16 25.91 -17.04
CA ARG A 158 -15.94 26.08 -18.49
C ARG A 158 -16.76 25.10 -19.34
N THR A 159 -16.88 23.85 -18.89
CA THR A 159 -17.69 22.84 -19.58
C THR A 159 -19.18 23.19 -19.54
N GLN A 160 -19.64 23.81 -18.44
CA GLN A 160 -21.00 24.35 -18.37
C GLN A 160 -21.20 25.51 -19.35
N GLU A 161 -20.27 26.48 -19.37
CA GLU A 161 -20.31 27.62 -20.30
C GLU A 161 -20.38 27.18 -21.78
N THR A 162 -19.56 26.21 -22.20
CA THR A 162 -19.62 25.68 -23.57
C THR A 162 -20.92 24.92 -23.85
N GLY A 163 -21.51 24.29 -22.84
CA GLY A 163 -22.84 23.69 -22.94
C GLY A 163 -23.96 24.71 -23.12
N GLU A 164 -23.86 25.87 -22.46
CA GLU A 164 -24.79 27.00 -22.64
C GLU A 164 -24.63 27.63 -24.03
N ASP A 165 -23.40 27.82 -24.50
CA ASP A 165 -23.12 28.31 -25.86
C ASP A 165 -23.70 27.38 -26.94
N LEU A 166 -23.62 26.05 -26.74
CA LEU A 166 -24.23 25.06 -27.63
C LEU A 166 -25.75 25.21 -27.71
N ARG A 167 -26.43 25.30 -26.56
CA ARG A 167 -27.88 25.51 -26.51
C ARG A 167 -28.29 26.81 -27.19
N LYS A 168 -27.53 27.89 -26.95
CA LYS A 168 -27.74 29.18 -27.61
C LYS A 168 -27.57 29.07 -29.13
N MET A 169 -26.56 28.33 -29.59
CA MET A 169 -26.34 28.10 -31.02
C MET A 169 -27.50 27.31 -31.66
N GLU A 170 -28.04 26.30 -30.98
CA GLU A 170 -29.22 25.57 -31.46
C GLU A 170 -30.45 26.49 -31.56
N GLN A 171 -30.72 27.28 -30.51
CA GLN A 171 -31.82 28.26 -30.50
C GLN A 171 -31.70 29.30 -31.63
N GLU A 172 -30.49 29.81 -31.90
CA GLU A 172 -30.28 30.75 -33.01
C GLU A 172 -30.44 30.09 -34.39
N GLN A 173 -30.10 28.79 -34.53
CA GLN A 173 -30.37 28.03 -35.76
C GLN A 173 -31.88 27.84 -35.98
N GLU A 174 -32.63 27.51 -34.94
CA GLU A 174 -34.09 27.41 -35.00
C GLU A 174 -34.73 28.76 -35.34
N ALA A 175 -34.29 29.83 -34.67
CA ALA A 175 -34.76 31.19 -34.95
C ALA A 175 -34.43 31.62 -36.39
N PHE A 176 -33.25 31.24 -36.91
CA PHE A 176 -32.92 31.44 -38.32
C PHE A 176 -33.87 30.67 -39.24
N ALA A 177 -34.15 29.40 -38.95
CA ALA A 177 -35.04 28.58 -39.78
C ALA A 177 -36.46 29.18 -39.87
N ILE A 178 -36.97 29.75 -38.77
CA ILE A 178 -38.26 30.45 -38.75
C ILE A 178 -38.21 31.70 -39.64
N SER A 179 -37.21 32.58 -39.46
CA SER A 179 -37.05 33.78 -40.29
C SER A 179 -36.86 33.44 -41.77
N TYR A 180 -36.16 32.33 -42.07
CA TYR A 180 -35.96 31.86 -43.43
C TYR A 180 -37.28 31.40 -44.05
N HIS A 181 -38.09 30.66 -43.29
CA HIS A 181 -39.41 30.24 -43.72
C HIS A 181 -40.33 31.45 -43.99
N GLU A 182 -40.31 32.49 -43.15
CA GLU A 182 -41.01 33.75 -43.41
C GLU A 182 -40.56 34.42 -44.72
N CYS A 183 -39.25 34.47 -44.98
CA CYS A 183 -38.71 35.01 -46.21
C CYS A 183 -39.16 34.21 -47.45
N THR A 184 -39.21 32.87 -47.35
CA THR A 184 -39.73 32.03 -48.45
C THR A 184 -41.22 32.26 -48.70
N LYS A 185 -42.04 32.47 -47.66
CA LYS A 185 -43.46 32.84 -47.80
C LYS A 185 -43.62 34.19 -48.51
N LEU A 186 -42.81 35.19 -48.17
CA LEU A 186 -42.82 36.49 -48.86
C LEU A 186 -42.43 36.34 -50.34
N ASN A 187 -41.44 35.50 -50.66
CA ASN A 187 -41.06 35.19 -52.04
C ASN A 187 -42.20 34.52 -52.83
N ALA A 188 -42.88 33.54 -52.24
CA ALA A 188 -44.03 32.89 -52.87
C ALA A 188 -45.19 33.88 -53.10
N HIS A 189 -45.42 34.79 -52.15
CA HIS A 189 -46.44 35.83 -52.28
C HIS A 189 -46.12 36.82 -53.40
N LEU A 190 -44.85 37.21 -53.57
CA LEU A 190 -44.39 38.03 -54.70
C LEU A 190 -44.57 37.32 -56.04
N GLN A 191 -44.26 36.01 -56.12
CA GLN A 191 -44.49 35.23 -57.34
C GLN A 191 -45.99 35.14 -57.68
N HIS A 192 -46.85 34.98 -56.68
CA HIS A 192 -48.30 34.96 -56.89
C HIS A 192 -48.82 36.31 -57.40
N LEU A 193 -48.38 37.42 -56.80
CA LEU A 193 -48.73 38.78 -57.24
C LEU A 193 -48.28 39.07 -58.68
N ALA A 194 -47.16 38.51 -59.12
CA ALA A 194 -46.67 38.63 -60.49
C ALA A 194 -47.60 37.99 -61.54
N THR A 195 -48.50 37.09 -61.13
CA THR A 195 -49.47 36.41 -62.02
C THR A 195 -50.84 37.11 -62.10
N GLN A 196 -51.08 38.17 -61.31
CA GLN A 196 -52.35 38.90 -61.28
C GLN A 196 -52.36 40.16 -62.16
N PRO A 197 -53.54 40.65 -62.59
CA PRO A 197 -53.66 41.90 -63.36
C PRO A 197 -53.10 43.10 -62.60
N GLN A 198 -52.32 43.95 -63.28
CA GLN A 198 -51.73 45.14 -62.66
C GLN A 198 -52.77 46.25 -62.46
N ASN A 199 -53.19 46.42 -61.21
CA ASN A 199 -53.94 47.58 -60.72
C ASN A 199 -53.08 48.39 -59.74
N GLN A 200 -53.39 49.67 -59.55
CA GLN A 200 -52.62 50.58 -58.67
C GLN A 200 -52.43 50.03 -57.25
N GLN A 201 -53.46 49.36 -56.69
CA GLN A 201 -53.39 48.69 -55.38
C GLN A 201 -52.40 47.52 -55.35
N ASN A 202 -52.27 46.74 -56.43
CA ASN A 202 -51.34 45.61 -56.51
C ASN A 202 -49.88 46.09 -56.58
N LEU A 203 -49.61 47.21 -57.27
CA LEU A 203 -48.28 47.84 -57.34
C LEU A 203 -47.80 48.34 -55.96
N ASP A 204 -48.68 48.96 -55.17
CA ASP A 204 -48.33 49.42 -53.82
C ASP A 204 -48.14 48.26 -52.84
N MET A 205 -48.97 47.20 -52.97
CA MET A 205 -48.83 45.97 -52.19
C MET A 205 -47.50 45.25 -52.51
N GLU A 206 -47.13 45.14 -53.79
CA GLU A 206 -45.86 44.55 -54.23
C GLU A 206 -44.65 45.30 -53.65
N LYS A 207 -44.65 46.64 -53.73
CA LYS A 207 -43.57 47.46 -53.13
C LYS A 207 -43.45 47.23 -51.62
N LYS A 208 -44.58 47.12 -50.90
CA LYS A 208 -44.59 46.85 -49.46
C LYS A 208 -43.97 45.49 -49.13
N ILE A 209 -44.36 44.45 -49.87
CA ILE A 209 -43.85 43.08 -49.67
C ILE A 209 -42.36 43.00 -50.05
N ARG A 210 -41.92 43.67 -51.13
CA ARG A 210 -40.49 43.75 -51.48
C ARG A 210 -39.66 44.39 -50.37
N ARG A 211 -40.16 45.48 -49.76
CA ARG A 211 -39.49 46.13 -48.63
C ARG A 211 -39.43 45.24 -47.38
N GLN A 212 -40.50 44.50 -47.10
CA GLN A 212 -40.53 43.51 -46.01
C GLN A 212 -39.55 42.36 -46.27
N LYS A 213 -39.44 41.91 -47.53
CA LYS A 213 -38.47 40.89 -47.93
C LYS A 213 -37.03 41.39 -47.73
N GLU A 214 -36.69 42.59 -48.19
CA GLU A 214 -35.35 43.17 -47.98
C GLU A 214 -34.98 43.27 -46.50
N GLN A 215 -35.94 43.65 -45.64
CA GLN A 215 -35.73 43.68 -44.19
C GLN A 215 -35.47 42.28 -43.62
N GLN A 216 -36.20 41.26 -44.08
CA GLN A 216 -36.00 39.87 -43.66
C GLN A 216 -34.67 39.30 -44.17
N GLU A 217 -34.26 39.61 -45.40
CA GLU A 217 -32.94 39.20 -45.93
C GLU A 217 -31.79 39.85 -45.13
N GLN A 218 -31.93 41.11 -44.73
CA GLN A 218 -30.96 41.77 -43.84
C GLN A 218 -30.89 41.09 -42.46
N LEU A 219 -32.05 40.72 -41.88
CA LEU A 219 -32.10 39.98 -40.62
C LEU A 219 -31.44 38.60 -40.73
N LEU A 220 -31.70 37.87 -41.82
CA LEU A 220 -31.07 36.57 -42.09
C LEU A 220 -29.55 36.68 -42.20
N ASN A 221 -29.03 37.71 -42.88
CA ASN A 221 -27.60 37.96 -42.97
C ASN A 221 -26.96 38.25 -41.61
N HIS A 222 -27.64 39.05 -40.78
CA HIS A 222 -27.17 39.30 -39.42
C HIS A 222 -27.14 38.03 -38.57
N LYS A 223 -28.18 37.17 -38.68
CA LYS A 223 -28.24 35.88 -38.00
C LYS A 223 -27.15 34.91 -38.47
N VAL A 224 -26.87 34.85 -39.77
CA VAL A 224 -25.75 34.05 -40.32
C VAL A 224 -24.41 34.48 -39.73
N ALA A 225 -24.12 35.79 -39.73
CA ALA A 225 -22.89 36.31 -39.15
C ALA A 225 -22.80 36.00 -37.64
N GLY A 226 -23.90 36.14 -36.90
CA GLY A 226 -23.98 35.78 -35.50
C GLY A 226 -23.72 34.28 -35.24
N LEU A 227 -24.32 33.39 -36.04
CA LEU A 227 -24.11 31.94 -35.96
C LEU A 227 -22.67 31.55 -36.27
N MET A 228 -22.04 32.17 -37.27
CA MET A 228 -20.62 31.95 -37.58
C MET A 228 -19.71 32.38 -36.41
N GLN A 229 -20.00 33.52 -35.80
CA GLN A 229 -19.23 34.01 -34.65
C GLN A 229 -19.39 33.10 -33.42
N LEU A 230 -20.61 32.61 -33.16
CA LEU A 230 -20.87 31.64 -32.08
C LEU A 230 -20.09 30.34 -32.32
N ARG A 231 -20.09 29.82 -33.55
CA ARG A 231 -19.33 28.61 -33.91
C ARG A 231 -17.83 28.75 -33.67
N LEU A 232 -17.23 29.84 -34.14
CA LEU A 232 -15.81 30.13 -33.94
C LEU A 232 -15.45 30.23 -32.45
N THR A 233 -16.25 31.01 -31.71
CA THR A 233 -16.05 31.22 -30.27
C THR A 233 -16.15 29.89 -29.50
N LEU A 234 -17.16 29.07 -29.83
CA LEU A 234 -17.35 27.76 -29.21
C LEU A 234 -16.16 26.83 -29.51
N ALA A 235 -15.70 26.79 -30.77
CA ALA A 235 -14.59 25.94 -31.18
C ALA A 235 -13.28 26.32 -30.46
N ASP A 236 -13.00 27.62 -30.30
CA ASP A 236 -11.85 28.12 -29.54
C ASP A 236 -11.96 27.78 -28.04
N LYS A 237 -13.15 27.95 -27.43
CA LYS A 237 -13.39 27.58 -26.04
C LYS A 237 -13.17 26.09 -25.79
N LEU A 238 -13.69 25.23 -26.68
CA LEU A 238 -13.50 23.78 -26.62
C LEU A 238 -12.02 23.39 -26.74
N LYS A 239 -11.28 24.02 -27.66
CA LYS A 239 -9.83 23.80 -27.83
C LYS A 239 -9.03 24.15 -26.57
N ASP A 240 -9.29 25.30 -25.96
CA ASP A 240 -8.63 25.70 -24.70
C ASP A 240 -9.03 24.78 -23.54
N THR A 241 -10.30 24.35 -23.48
CA THR A 241 -10.76 23.37 -22.47
C THR A 241 -10.05 22.01 -22.62
N ILE A 242 -9.89 21.48 -23.84
CA ILE A 242 -9.13 20.24 -24.09
C ILE A 242 -7.67 20.39 -23.66
N THR A 243 -7.03 21.52 -23.94
CA THR A 243 -5.62 21.78 -23.57
C THR A 243 -5.45 21.76 -22.05
N ARG A 244 -6.40 22.34 -21.31
CA ARG A 244 -6.42 22.34 -19.85
C ARG A 244 -6.73 20.97 -19.26
N LEU A 245 -7.65 20.22 -19.89
CA LEU A 245 -7.90 18.82 -19.52
C LEU A 245 -6.65 17.95 -19.67
N ASN A 246 -5.90 18.12 -20.77
CA ASN A 246 -4.64 17.42 -20.96
C ASN A 246 -3.62 17.75 -19.86
N SER A 247 -3.49 19.04 -19.51
CA SER A 247 -2.57 19.49 -18.46
C SER A 247 -2.92 18.90 -17.09
N LEU A 248 -4.22 18.92 -16.73
CA LEU A 248 -4.70 18.32 -15.49
C LEU A 248 -4.54 16.79 -15.50
N GLN A 249 -4.80 16.14 -16.63
CA GLN A 249 -4.61 14.70 -16.77
C GLN A 249 -3.14 14.31 -16.56
N SER A 250 -2.18 15.03 -17.13
CA SER A 250 -0.76 14.78 -16.87
C SER A 250 -0.39 15.00 -15.41
N ARG A 251 -0.87 16.07 -14.76
CA ARG A 251 -0.66 16.29 -13.32
C ARG A 251 -1.16 15.11 -12.47
N VAL A 252 -2.33 14.55 -12.80
CA VAL A 252 -2.92 13.42 -12.05
C VAL A 252 -2.23 12.09 -12.38
N LEU A 253 -1.98 11.80 -13.66
CA LEU A 253 -1.48 10.50 -14.11
C LEU A 253 0.04 10.39 -14.05
N ASP A 254 0.76 11.40 -14.51
CA ASP A 254 2.21 11.36 -14.68
C ASP A 254 2.95 11.72 -13.38
N ASP A 255 2.32 12.49 -12.49
CA ASP A 255 2.89 12.83 -11.19
C ASP A 255 2.26 12.01 -10.05
N GLU A 256 0.97 12.24 -9.73
CA GLU A 256 0.36 11.66 -8.52
C GLU A 256 0.21 10.14 -8.61
N LEU A 257 -0.28 9.60 -9.73
CA LEU A 257 -0.41 8.16 -9.91
C LEU A 257 0.95 7.46 -10.04
N ILE A 258 1.94 8.06 -10.71
CA ILE A 258 3.30 7.51 -10.75
C ILE A 258 3.94 7.53 -9.36
N ARG A 259 3.77 8.61 -8.60
CA ARG A 259 4.23 8.71 -7.20
C ARG A 259 3.61 7.62 -6.34
N TRP A 260 2.29 7.42 -6.45
CA TRP A 260 1.60 6.34 -5.75
C TRP A 260 2.15 4.95 -6.13
N LYS A 261 2.39 4.69 -7.43
CA LYS A 261 3.00 3.43 -7.89
C LYS A 261 4.42 3.25 -7.34
N ARG A 262 5.21 4.33 -7.27
CA ARG A 262 6.56 4.32 -6.69
C ARG A 262 6.54 4.05 -5.20
N ASP A 263 5.64 4.68 -4.46
CA ASP A 263 5.47 4.44 -3.03
C ASP A 263 5.01 2.99 -2.76
N GLN A 264 4.10 2.44 -3.58
CA GLN A 264 3.71 1.03 -3.52
C GLN A 264 4.90 0.09 -3.80
N GLN A 265 5.79 0.44 -4.74
CA GLN A 265 7.00 -0.33 -5.02
C GLN A 265 7.97 -0.33 -3.84
N LEU A 266 8.22 0.83 -3.24
CA LEU A 266 9.06 0.95 -2.04
C LEU A 266 8.45 0.24 -0.83
N ALA A 267 7.12 0.17 -0.74
CA ALA A 267 6.41 -0.62 0.26
C ALA A 267 6.74 -2.11 0.18
N GLY A 268 7.08 -2.63 -1.00
CA GLY A 268 7.61 -3.99 -1.20
C GLY A 268 8.93 -4.24 -0.45
N ASN A 269 9.68 -3.18 -0.13
CA ASN A 269 10.86 -3.22 0.74
C ASN A 269 10.56 -2.90 2.20
N GLY A 270 9.31 -2.64 2.55
CA GLY A 270 8.89 -2.31 3.91
C GLY A 270 8.82 -0.82 4.22
N ALA A 271 8.90 0.05 3.21
CA ALA A 271 8.61 1.48 3.39
C ALA A 271 7.16 1.66 3.87
N LEU A 272 6.92 2.71 4.66
CA LEU A 272 5.57 3.09 5.04
C LEU A 272 4.78 3.49 3.81
N PHE A 273 3.59 2.92 3.66
CA PHE A 273 2.72 3.13 2.51
C PHE A 273 1.33 3.58 2.96
N ASN A 274 1.13 4.89 2.95
CA ASN A 274 -0.16 5.51 3.17
C ASN A 274 -0.82 5.71 1.82
N SER A 275 -1.65 4.76 1.40
CA SER A 275 -2.34 4.82 0.11
C SER A 275 -3.38 5.93 0.11
N ASN A 276 -3.23 6.92 -0.78
CA ASN A 276 -4.23 7.94 -1.09
C ASN A 276 -5.01 7.60 -2.38
N LEU A 277 -5.09 6.31 -2.73
CA LEU A 277 -5.65 5.87 -4.00
C LEU A 277 -7.12 6.31 -4.21
N ASP A 278 -7.89 6.42 -3.13
CA ASP A 278 -9.29 6.87 -3.23
C ASP A 278 -9.37 8.34 -3.66
N SER A 279 -8.48 9.22 -3.19
CA SER A 279 -8.39 10.60 -3.68
C SER A 279 -8.00 10.66 -5.16
N ILE A 280 -7.04 9.82 -5.58
CA ILE A 280 -6.66 9.71 -6.99
C ILE A 280 -7.83 9.19 -7.84
N GLN A 281 -8.62 8.25 -7.31
CA GLN A 281 -9.84 7.78 -7.98
C GLN A 281 -10.82 8.95 -8.20
N GLU A 282 -11.10 9.76 -7.19
CA GLU A 282 -12.02 10.90 -7.33
C GLU A 282 -11.57 11.90 -8.40
N TRP A 283 -10.26 12.15 -8.52
CA TRP A 283 -9.69 12.98 -9.58
C TRP A 283 -9.85 12.33 -10.95
N CYS A 284 -9.56 11.03 -11.07
CA CYS A 284 -9.70 10.29 -12.31
C CYS A 284 -11.17 10.21 -12.76
N GLU A 285 -12.12 10.02 -11.83
CA GLU A 285 -13.55 10.04 -12.11
C GLU A 285 -14.03 11.42 -12.58
N SER A 286 -13.54 12.50 -11.94
CA SER A 286 -13.84 13.87 -12.35
C SER A 286 -13.28 14.17 -13.76
N LEU A 287 -12.05 13.74 -14.05
CA LEU A 287 -11.47 13.83 -15.38
C LEU A 287 -12.29 13.04 -16.41
N ALA A 288 -12.65 11.79 -16.10
CA ALA A 288 -13.45 10.95 -17.00
C ALA A 288 -14.80 11.59 -17.33
N GLU A 289 -15.48 12.17 -16.33
CA GLU A 289 -16.73 12.91 -16.52
C GLU A 289 -16.54 14.12 -17.44
N LEU A 290 -15.55 14.98 -17.14
CA LEU A 290 -15.30 16.19 -17.91
C LEU A 290 -14.89 15.89 -19.36
N ILE A 291 -14.01 14.91 -19.56
CA ILE A 291 -13.60 14.45 -20.89
C ILE A 291 -14.79 13.90 -21.65
N TRP A 292 -15.64 13.09 -20.99
CA TRP A 292 -16.84 12.53 -21.62
C TRP A 292 -17.85 13.61 -22.02
N LEU A 293 -18.14 14.56 -21.13
CA LEU A 293 -19.08 15.66 -21.39
C LEU A 293 -18.59 16.54 -22.56
N ASN A 294 -17.32 16.94 -22.56
CA ASN A 294 -16.77 17.74 -23.65
C ASN A 294 -16.75 16.96 -24.98
N ARG A 295 -16.54 15.64 -24.96
CA ARG A 295 -16.69 14.79 -26.15
C ARG A 295 -18.11 14.84 -26.71
N GLN A 296 -19.13 14.73 -25.85
CA GLN A 296 -20.53 14.83 -26.30
C GLN A 296 -20.85 16.22 -26.86
N GLN A 297 -20.33 17.28 -26.23
CA GLN A 297 -20.47 18.65 -26.73
C GLN A 297 -19.86 18.86 -28.12
N ILE A 298 -18.69 18.27 -28.40
CA ILE A 298 -18.05 18.34 -29.72
C ILE A 298 -18.91 17.61 -30.77
N LYS A 299 -19.41 16.42 -30.46
CA LYS A 299 -20.33 15.70 -31.36
C LYS A 299 -21.60 16.48 -31.65
N GLU A 300 -22.14 17.14 -30.63
CA GLU A 300 -23.33 17.97 -30.76
C GLU A 300 -23.03 19.20 -31.62
N ALA A 301 -21.87 19.83 -31.47
CA ALA A 301 -21.41 20.90 -32.36
C ALA A 301 -21.28 20.42 -33.82
N GLU A 302 -20.75 19.22 -34.05
CA GLU A 302 -20.68 18.59 -35.38
C GLU A 302 -22.08 18.36 -35.97
N ARG A 303 -23.04 17.86 -35.16
CA ARG A 303 -24.43 17.66 -35.57
C ARG A 303 -25.11 18.98 -35.95
N LEU A 304 -24.97 20.01 -35.12
CA LEU A 304 -25.50 21.35 -35.39
C LEU A 304 -24.83 22.01 -36.59
N LYS A 305 -23.56 21.71 -36.86
CA LYS A 305 -22.88 22.13 -38.08
C LYS A 305 -23.48 21.45 -39.31
N GLN A 306 -23.72 20.14 -39.26
CA GLN A 306 -24.31 19.39 -40.38
C GLN A 306 -25.73 19.85 -40.73
N LYS A 307 -26.56 20.17 -39.74
CA LYS A 307 -27.90 20.75 -39.95
C LYS A 307 -27.87 22.10 -40.68
N PHE A 308 -26.79 22.86 -40.53
CA PHE A 308 -26.67 24.20 -41.08
C PHE A 308 -25.28 24.40 -41.70
N ALA A 309 -25.10 23.80 -42.89
CA ALA A 309 -23.84 23.77 -43.63
C ALA A 309 -23.51 25.14 -44.25
N LEU A 310 -22.87 25.98 -43.44
CA LEU A 310 -22.24 27.23 -43.86
C LEU A 310 -20.75 27.13 -43.61
N GLU A 311 -19.98 26.91 -44.68
CA GLU A 311 -18.52 26.96 -44.62
C GLU A 311 -18.02 28.23 -45.29
N PRO A 312 -17.36 29.14 -44.55
CA PRO A 312 -16.61 30.22 -45.16
C PRO A 312 -15.50 29.64 -46.05
N PRO A 313 -15.32 30.12 -47.29
CA PRO A 313 -14.24 29.65 -48.15
C PRO A 313 -12.88 29.88 -47.47
N GLY A 314 -12.12 28.80 -47.27
CA GLY A 314 -10.76 28.84 -46.68
C GLY A 314 -10.65 28.55 -45.18
N MET A 315 -11.76 28.30 -44.47
CA MET A 315 -11.74 27.97 -43.03
C MET A 315 -11.69 26.45 -42.81
N GLN A 316 -10.63 25.95 -42.17
CA GLN A 316 -10.55 24.52 -41.80
C GLN A 316 -11.48 24.19 -40.63
N ASP A 317 -12.19 23.06 -40.74
CA ASP A 317 -12.97 22.51 -39.65
C ASP A 317 -12.07 21.86 -38.59
N ILE A 318 -12.06 22.42 -37.38
CA ILE A 318 -11.25 21.90 -36.27
C ILE A 318 -11.99 20.84 -35.45
N LEU A 319 -13.32 20.73 -35.54
CA LEU A 319 -14.11 19.84 -34.68
C LEU A 319 -13.68 18.36 -34.77
N PRO A 320 -13.41 17.78 -35.97
CA PRO A 320 -12.92 16.40 -36.06
C PRO A 320 -11.56 16.20 -35.37
N THR A 321 -10.69 17.21 -35.43
CA THR A 321 -9.39 17.18 -34.76
C THR A 321 -9.56 17.23 -33.24
N LEU A 322 -10.44 18.10 -32.73
CA LEU A 322 -10.76 18.18 -31.30
C LEU A 322 -11.39 16.87 -30.81
N ASN A 323 -12.28 16.26 -31.60
CA ASN A 323 -12.89 14.97 -31.29
C ASN A 323 -11.83 13.86 -31.19
N ALA A 324 -10.88 13.81 -32.12
CA ALA A 324 -9.75 12.86 -32.05
C ALA A 324 -8.89 13.07 -30.80
N GLN A 325 -8.54 14.32 -30.48
CA GLN A 325 -7.75 14.66 -29.29
C GLN A 325 -8.44 14.25 -27.99
N ILE A 326 -9.72 14.57 -27.83
CA ILE A 326 -10.44 14.22 -26.60
C ILE A 326 -10.69 12.70 -26.48
N THR A 327 -10.85 11.99 -27.61
CA THR A 327 -10.88 10.51 -27.63
C THR A 327 -9.56 9.95 -27.10
N GLN A 328 -8.44 10.52 -27.52
CA GLN A 328 -7.12 10.09 -27.10
C GLN A 328 -6.89 10.35 -25.61
N LEU A 329 -7.37 11.49 -25.07
CA LEU A 329 -7.34 11.75 -23.63
C LEU A 329 -8.10 10.67 -22.86
N LEU A 330 -9.33 10.35 -23.29
CA LEU A 330 -10.13 9.29 -22.66
C LEU A 330 -9.43 7.93 -22.72
N SER A 331 -8.83 7.59 -23.86
CA SER A 331 -8.09 6.33 -24.04
C SER A 331 -6.88 6.24 -23.10
N SER A 332 -6.09 7.32 -23.02
CA SER A 332 -4.95 7.41 -22.11
C SER A 332 -5.38 7.30 -20.64
N LEU A 333 -6.49 7.93 -20.26
CA LEU A 333 -7.02 7.87 -18.91
C LEU A 333 -7.49 6.46 -18.55
N VAL A 334 -8.29 5.82 -19.40
CA VAL A 334 -8.82 4.46 -19.16
C VAL A 334 -7.69 3.43 -19.07
N THR A 335 -6.72 3.49 -19.98
CA THR A 335 -5.59 2.55 -19.99
C THR A 335 -4.66 2.73 -18.79
N SER A 336 -4.37 3.98 -18.39
CA SER A 336 -3.45 4.28 -17.28
C SER A 336 -4.02 3.99 -15.91
N THR A 337 -5.36 3.99 -15.78
CA THR A 337 -6.09 3.81 -14.50
C THR A 337 -6.52 2.36 -14.23
N PHE A 338 -6.14 1.42 -15.10
CA PHE A 338 -6.21 -0.01 -14.81
C PHE A 338 -4.93 -0.43 -14.07
N ILE A 339 -5.02 -0.58 -12.74
CA ILE A 339 -3.85 -0.70 -11.86
C ILE A 339 -3.96 -1.86 -10.89
N ILE A 340 -2.81 -2.32 -10.40
CA ILE A 340 -2.74 -3.34 -9.36
C ILE A 340 -2.73 -2.64 -8.00
N GLU A 341 -3.84 -2.76 -7.28
CA GLU A 341 -4.01 -2.20 -5.93
C GLU A 341 -3.25 -3.02 -4.89
N LYS A 342 -3.32 -4.35 -5.00
CA LYS A 342 -2.58 -5.30 -4.16
C LYS A 342 -1.66 -6.15 -5.01
N GLN A 343 -0.36 -5.88 -4.93
CA GLN A 343 0.66 -6.62 -5.66
C GLN A 343 0.69 -8.11 -5.25
N PRO A 344 1.00 -9.03 -6.18
CA PRO A 344 1.32 -10.40 -5.84
C PRO A 344 2.62 -10.45 -4.99
N PRO A 345 2.87 -11.55 -4.26
CA PRO A 345 4.16 -11.75 -3.61
C PRO A 345 5.30 -11.65 -4.62
N GLN A 346 6.30 -10.81 -4.35
CA GLN A 346 7.43 -10.63 -5.26
C GLN A 346 8.44 -11.78 -5.21
N VAL A 347 8.40 -12.60 -4.15
CA VAL A 347 9.08 -13.89 -4.10
C VAL A 347 8.00 -14.97 -4.07
N MET A 348 7.86 -15.70 -5.18
CA MET A 348 6.79 -16.67 -5.37
C MET A 348 7.33 -18.10 -5.32
N LYS A 349 6.82 -18.91 -4.40
CA LYS A 349 7.11 -20.35 -4.39
C LYS A 349 6.10 -21.11 -5.27
N THR A 350 6.59 -22.01 -6.11
CA THR A 350 5.71 -22.90 -6.91
C THR A 350 4.78 -23.72 -6.00
N ASN A 351 3.60 -24.06 -6.51
CA ASN A 351 2.56 -24.78 -5.78
C ASN A 351 2.07 -24.08 -4.50
N THR A 352 2.35 -22.78 -4.32
CA THR A 352 1.83 -21.99 -3.20
C THR A 352 0.72 -21.07 -3.70
N ARG A 353 -0.37 -20.97 -2.92
CA ARG A 353 -1.47 -20.05 -3.24
C ARG A 353 -1.04 -18.62 -2.97
N PHE A 354 -1.49 -17.69 -3.80
CA PHE A 354 -1.22 -16.28 -3.64
C PHE A 354 -2.42 -15.43 -4.07
N THR A 355 -2.38 -14.16 -3.67
CA THR A 355 -3.46 -13.20 -3.91
C THR A 355 -2.96 -11.96 -4.62
N SER A 356 -3.81 -11.33 -5.42
CA SER A 356 -3.58 -9.99 -5.97
C SER A 356 -4.92 -9.32 -6.28
N THR A 357 -4.96 -7.99 -6.28
CA THR A 357 -6.16 -7.20 -6.54
C THR A 357 -5.88 -6.16 -7.60
N VAL A 358 -6.76 -6.06 -8.59
CA VAL A 358 -6.71 -5.08 -9.68
C VAL A 358 -7.95 -4.20 -9.62
N ARG A 359 -7.78 -2.91 -9.86
CA ARG A 359 -8.85 -1.89 -9.81
C ARG A 359 -8.81 -1.04 -11.07
N LEU A 360 -9.99 -0.67 -11.57
CA LEU A 360 -10.16 0.34 -12.63
C LEU A 360 -10.72 1.61 -12.01
N LEU A 361 -9.90 2.66 -11.87
CA LEU A 361 -10.30 3.86 -11.12
C LEU A 361 -11.47 4.61 -11.77
N VAL A 362 -11.57 4.60 -13.11
CA VAL A 362 -12.66 5.26 -13.83
C VAL A 362 -13.89 4.38 -14.06
N GLY A 363 -13.85 3.12 -13.62
CA GLY A 363 -14.85 2.10 -13.99
C GLY A 363 -16.25 2.38 -13.44
N GLY A 364 -16.32 2.97 -12.24
CA GLY A 364 -17.59 3.42 -11.65
C GLY A 364 -18.25 4.49 -12.51
N LYS A 365 -17.50 5.57 -12.81
CA LYS A 365 -18.03 6.75 -13.52
C LYS A 365 -18.36 6.50 -15.00
N LEU A 366 -17.62 5.60 -15.67
CA LEU A 366 -17.87 5.21 -17.05
C LEU A 366 -18.91 4.09 -17.20
N ASN A 367 -19.58 3.70 -16.11
CA ASN A 367 -20.61 2.65 -16.09
C ASN A 367 -20.15 1.28 -16.63
N VAL A 368 -18.85 0.98 -16.55
CA VAL A 368 -18.27 -0.31 -16.99
C VAL A 368 -18.84 -1.48 -16.18
N HIS A 369 -19.27 -1.22 -14.95
CA HIS A 369 -19.92 -2.20 -14.08
C HIS A 369 -21.28 -2.71 -14.59
N MET A 370 -21.90 -2.05 -15.58
CA MET A 370 -23.14 -2.54 -16.19
C MET A 370 -22.92 -3.79 -17.03
N THR A 371 -21.71 -3.98 -17.54
CA THR A 371 -21.26 -5.20 -18.23
C THR A 371 -19.90 -5.63 -17.66
N PRO A 372 -19.89 -6.22 -16.44
CA PRO A 372 -18.67 -6.45 -15.69
C PRO A 372 -17.63 -7.25 -16.49
N PRO A 373 -16.45 -6.68 -16.78
CA PRO A 373 -15.49 -7.36 -17.63
C PRO A 373 -14.72 -8.44 -16.86
N GLN A 374 -14.24 -9.43 -17.63
CA GLN A 374 -13.32 -10.43 -17.11
C GLN A 374 -11.88 -9.94 -17.19
N VAL A 375 -11.11 -10.24 -16.17
CA VAL A 375 -9.67 -10.03 -16.09
C VAL A 375 -8.97 -11.37 -16.15
N LYS A 376 -8.05 -11.52 -17.10
CA LYS A 376 -7.19 -12.70 -17.24
C LYS A 376 -5.77 -12.36 -16.79
N VAL A 377 -5.16 -13.27 -16.05
CA VAL A 377 -3.81 -13.15 -15.51
C VAL A 377 -2.90 -14.17 -16.20
N SER A 378 -1.73 -13.74 -16.63
CA SER A 378 -0.68 -14.62 -17.15
C SER A 378 0.67 -14.22 -16.55
N ILE A 379 1.62 -15.13 -16.51
CA ILE A 379 3.01 -14.82 -16.13
C ILE A 379 3.87 -14.72 -17.37
N ILE A 380 4.65 -13.65 -17.46
CA ILE A 380 5.52 -13.35 -18.60
C ILE A 380 6.94 -13.08 -18.13
N SER A 381 7.91 -13.35 -18.99
CA SER A 381 9.32 -13.07 -18.74
C SER A 381 9.68 -11.61 -19.04
N GLU A 382 10.87 -11.20 -18.65
CA GLU A 382 11.45 -9.89 -18.99
C GLU A 382 11.45 -9.61 -20.50
N ALA A 383 11.91 -10.57 -21.31
CA ALA A 383 11.93 -10.42 -22.76
C ALA A 383 10.52 -10.22 -23.34
N GLN A 384 9.52 -10.92 -22.79
CA GLN A 384 8.13 -10.79 -23.21
C GLN A 384 7.53 -9.44 -22.81
N ALA A 385 7.80 -8.96 -21.60
CA ALA A 385 7.36 -7.62 -21.18
C ALA A 385 7.97 -6.51 -22.05
N ASN A 386 9.26 -6.62 -22.37
CA ASN A 386 9.95 -5.70 -23.28
C ASN A 386 9.34 -5.72 -24.69
N ALA A 387 8.92 -6.90 -25.16
CA ALA A 387 8.25 -7.03 -26.45
C ALA A 387 6.82 -6.43 -26.45
N LEU A 388 6.08 -6.57 -25.34
CA LEU A 388 4.75 -5.98 -25.18
C LEU A 388 4.77 -4.45 -25.30
N LEU A 389 5.78 -3.79 -24.72
CA LEU A 389 5.92 -2.33 -24.83
C LEU A 389 6.25 -1.83 -26.24
N LYS A 390 6.87 -2.68 -27.08
CA LYS A 390 7.26 -2.32 -28.45
C LYS A 390 6.18 -2.61 -29.49
N SER A 391 5.23 -3.49 -29.18
CA SER A 391 4.21 -3.96 -30.14
C SER A 391 2.96 -4.44 -29.41
N ASP A 392 1.85 -3.69 -29.55
CA ASP A 392 0.55 -4.01 -28.97
C ASP A 392 -0.09 -5.31 -29.53
N LYS A 393 0.34 -5.74 -30.73
CA LYS A 393 -0.19 -6.93 -31.42
C LYS A 393 0.25 -8.27 -30.80
N MET A 394 1.29 -8.29 -29.97
CA MET A 394 1.82 -9.54 -29.41
C MET A 394 1.07 -10.01 -28.15
N ALA A 395 0.25 -9.14 -27.55
CA ALA A 395 -0.60 -9.46 -26.41
C ALA A 395 -1.64 -10.55 -26.69
N LYS A 396 -1.96 -10.81 -27.98
CA LYS A 396 -2.97 -11.80 -28.37
C LYS A 396 -2.44 -13.23 -28.56
N ASN A 397 -1.14 -13.41 -28.83
CA ASN A 397 -0.56 -14.71 -29.23
C ASN A 397 0.74 -15.09 -28.46
N GLY A 398 1.15 -14.34 -27.44
CA GLY A 398 2.36 -14.65 -26.66
C GLY A 398 2.17 -15.89 -25.78
N GLU A 399 3.03 -16.91 -25.96
CA GLU A 399 3.04 -18.09 -25.10
C GLU A 399 3.44 -17.69 -23.68
N ALA A 400 2.58 -17.92 -22.68
CA ALA A 400 2.89 -17.55 -21.30
C ALA A 400 4.18 -18.25 -20.80
N SER A 401 4.95 -17.56 -19.97
CA SER A 401 6.15 -18.13 -19.33
C SER A 401 5.82 -19.17 -18.26
N GLY A 402 4.55 -19.40 -17.95
CA GLY A 402 4.15 -20.36 -16.92
C GLY A 402 2.64 -20.58 -16.84
N GLU A 403 2.26 -21.57 -16.06
CA GLU A 403 0.88 -22.00 -15.86
C GLU A 403 0.39 -21.53 -14.48
N ILE A 404 -0.60 -20.62 -14.48
CA ILE A 404 -1.28 -20.14 -13.26
C ILE A 404 -2.70 -20.72 -13.25
N LEU A 405 -3.06 -21.38 -12.15
CA LEU A 405 -4.44 -21.82 -11.89
C LEU A 405 -5.26 -20.68 -11.28
N ASN A 406 -6.58 -20.70 -11.54
CA ASN A 406 -7.54 -19.70 -11.05
C ASN A 406 -7.16 -18.26 -11.49
N ASN A 407 -6.71 -18.13 -12.73
CA ASN A 407 -6.13 -16.91 -13.29
C ASN A 407 -7.14 -16.01 -14.01
N THR A 408 -8.44 -16.29 -13.92
CA THR A 408 -9.50 -15.45 -14.48
C THR A 408 -10.46 -15.04 -13.37
N GLY A 409 -10.89 -13.78 -13.36
CA GLY A 409 -11.86 -13.25 -12.42
C GLY A 409 -12.69 -12.14 -13.05
N THR A 410 -13.95 -12.02 -12.64
CA THR A 410 -14.84 -10.93 -13.09
C THR A 410 -14.68 -9.73 -12.17
N MET A 411 -14.65 -8.52 -12.72
CA MET A 411 -14.64 -7.31 -11.90
C MET A 411 -15.98 -7.13 -11.18
N GLU A 412 -15.92 -6.69 -9.92
CA GLU A 412 -17.05 -6.47 -9.05
C GLU A 412 -17.11 -4.98 -8.66
N TYR A 413 -18.31 -4.41 -8.68
CA TYR A 413 -18.56 -3.03 -8.27
C TYR A 413 -19.06 -2.97 -6.83
N HIS A 414 -18.32 -2.28 -5.98
CA HIS A 414 -18.67 -2.07 -4.58
C HIS A 414 -19.38 -0.72 -4.43
N GLN A 415 -20.70 -0.73 -4.25
CA GLN A 415 -21.51 0.51 -4.19
C GLN A 415 -21.09 1.48 -3.08
N ALA A 416 -20.71 0.96 -1.90
CA ALA A 416 -20.33 1.79 -0.75
C ALA A 416 -19.03 2.59 -1.00
N THR A 417 -18.07 1.99 -1.71
CA THR A 417 -16.76 2.60 -1.97
C THR A 417 -16.63 3.15 -3.40
N ARG A 418 -17.62 2.89 -4.26
CA ARG A 418 -17.61 3.18 -5.71
C ARG A 418 -16.43 2.54 -6.46
N GLN A 419 -15.92 1.41 -5.95
CA GLN A 419 -14.75 0.74 -6.51
C GLN A 419 -15.16 -0.34 -7.50
N LEU A 420 -14.57 -0.33 -8.70
CA LEU A 420 -14.64 -1.46 -9.63
C LEU A 420 -13.31 -2.22 -9.56
N SER A 421 -13.32 -3.42 -8.97
CA SER A 421 -12.10 -4.19 -8.72
C SER A 421 -12.31 -5.69 -8.86
N VAL A 422 -11.24 -6.45 -9.03
CA VAL A 422 -11.25 -7.91 -8.95
C VAL A 422 -10.19 -8.36 -7.96
N SER A 423 -10.58 -9.19 -6.99
CA SER A 423 -9.67 -9.76 -6.00
C SER A 423 -9.45 -11.26 -6.24
N PHE A 424 -8.29 -11.60 -6.74
CA PHE A 424 -7.87 -12.98 -6.93
C PHE A 424 -7.37 -13.54 -5.61
N ARG A 425 -8.11 -14.49 -5.01
CA ARG A 425 -7.81 -15.02 -3.66
C ARG A 425 -7.06 -16.35 -3.65
N ASN A 426 -7.10 -17.10 -4.76
CA ASN A 426 -6.65 -18.50 -4.81
C ASN A 426 -5.80 -18.81 -6.06
N MET A 427 -5.07 -17.83 -6.59
CA MET A 427 -4.16 -18.10 -7.71
C MET A 427 -3.02 -19.01 -7.26
N GLN A 428 -2.54 -19.88 -8.14
CA GLN A 428 -1.42 -20.78 -7.84
C GLN A 428 -0.55 -20.98 -9.08
N LEU A 429 0.77 -20.77 -8.94
CA LEU A 429 1.73 -21.03 -10.00
C LEU A 429 2.12 -22.51 -9.99
N LYS A 430 1.73 -23.26 -11.02
CA LYS A 430 2.01 -24.69 -11.16
C LYS A 430 3.35 -24.97 -11.80
N LYS A 431 3.62 -24.31 -12.93
CA LYS A 431 4.82 -24.51 -13.75
C LYS A 431 5.36 -23.18 -14.22
N ILE A 432 6.68 -23.11 -14.38
CA ILE A 432 7.39 -21.96 -14.96
C ILE A 432 8.38 -22.49 -16.00
N LYS A 433 8.33 -21.93 -17.21
CA LYS A 433 9.31 -22.10 -18.27
C LYS A 433 10.42 -21.10 -18.02
N ARG A 434 11.66 -21.57 -18.06
CA ARG A 434 12.85 -20.74 -17.88
C ARG A 434 13.69 -20.80 -19.15
N ALA A 435 14.36 -19.71 -19.50
CA ALA A 435 15.29 -19.73 -20.61
C ALA A 435 16.51 -20.61 -20.26
N GLU A 436 17.05 -21.35 -21.24
CA GLU A 436 18.34 -22.03 -21.08
C GLU A 436 19.44 -20.98 -20.89
N LYS A 437 20.03 -20.93 -19.70
CA LYS A 437 21.08 -19.95 -19.38
C LYS A 437 22.46 -20.42 -19.86
N LYS A 438 23.26 -19.51 -20.41
CA LYS A 438 24.70 -19.69 -20.67
C LYS A 438 25.50 -18.90 -19.62
N GLY A 439 26.46 -19.53 -18.94
CA GLY A 439 27.42 -18.84 -18.04
C GLY A 439 27.09 -18.87 -16.54
N THR A 440 27.48 -17.81 -15.81
CA THR A 440 27.45 -17.68 -14.33
C THR A 440 26.16 -17.07 -13.76
N GLU A 441 25.12 -16.87 -14.58
CA GLU A 441 23.88 -16.24 -14.15
C GLU A 441 23.04 -17.15 -13.24
N SER A 442 22.56 -16.61 -12.12
CA SER A 442 21.71 -17.38 -11.22
C SER A 442 20.28 -17.44 -11.73
N VAL A 443 19.61 -18.56 -11.47
CA VAL A 443 18.16 -18.75 -11.66
C VAL A 443 17.35 -17.72 -10.86
N MET A 444 17.92 -17.20 -9.78
CA MET A 444 17.32 -16.23 -8.86
C MET A 444 17.40 -14.78 -9.34
N ASP A 445 18.14 -14.54 -10.42
CA ASP A 445 18.21 -13.23 -11.08
C ASP A 445 17.11 -13.10 -12.16
N GLU A 446 16.46 -14.21 -12.53
CA GLU A 446 15.41 -14.23 -13.55
C GLU A 446 14.13 -13.61 -12.99
N LYS A 447 13.75 -12.46 -13.55
CA LYS A 447 12.56 -11.71 -13.18
C LYS A 447 11.41 -12.04 -14.13
N PHE A 448 10.22 -12.22 -13.56
CA PHE A 448 8.96 -12.37 -14.26
C PHE A 448 8.02 -11.23 -13.85
N SER A 449 6.91 -11.08 -14.56
CA SER A 449 5.79 -10.23 -14.15
C SER A 449 4.47 -10.94 -14.40
N LEU A 450 3.49 -10.65 -13.57
CA LEU A 450 2.11 -11.00 -13.85
C LEU A 450 1.52 -9.91 -14.75
N LEU A 451 0.94 -10.34 -15.86
CA LEU A 451 0.23 -9.52 -16.82
C LEU A 451 -1.28 -9.72 -16.59
N PHE A 452 -1.94 -8.65 -16.17
CA PHE A 452 -3.38 -8.58 -16.01
C PHE A 452 -3.96 -7.91 -17.25
N GLN A 453 -4.96 -8.53 -17.89
CA GLN A 453 -5.56 -8.02 -19.13
C GLN A 453 -7.08 -8.08 -19.05
N SER A 454 -7.74 -7.09 -19.61
CA SER A 454 -9.20 -7.03 -19.70
C SER A 454 -9.63 -6.28 -20.96
N GLN A 455 -10.86 -6.53 -21.39
CA GLN A 455 -11.48 -5.84 -22.52
C GLN A 455 -12.93 -5.50 -22.19
N PHE A 456 -13.35 -4.27 -22.46
CA PHE A 456 -14.71 -3.79 -22.24
C PHE A 456 -15.07 -2.66 -23.20
N SER A 457 -16.36 -2.32 -23.27
CA SER A 457 -16.86 -1.19 -24.04
C SER A 457 -17.46 -0.11 -23.15
N VAL A 458 -17.42 1.13 -23.63
CA VAL A 458 -17.96 2.33 -22.96
C VAL A 458 -18.86 3.09 -23.95
N GLY A 459 -19.90 3.74 -23.44
CA GLY A 459 -20.82 4.55 -24.26
C GLY A 459 -21.73 3.74 -25.15
N GLY A 460 -22.34 2.66 -24.64
CA GLY A 460 -23.27 1.84 -25.41
C GLY A 460 -22.59 1.02 -26.54
N GLY A 461 -21.28 0.75 -26.42
CA GLY A 461 -20.53 0.01 -27.43
C GLY A 461 -19.72 0.88 -28.40
N GLU A 462 -19.80 2.21 -28.29
CA GLU A 462 -19.09 3.14 -29.18
C GLU A 462 -17.56 2.99 -29.11
N LEU A 463 -17.03 2.87 -27.89
CA LEU A 463 -15.59 2.75 -27.65
C LEU A 463 -15.29 1.40 -27.02
N VAL A 464 -14.31 0.68 -27.57
CA VAL A 464 -13.83 -0.61 -27.06
C VAL A 464 -12.40 -0.43 -26.55
N PHE A 465 -12.19 -0.70 -25.27
CA PHE A 465 -10.89 -0.61 -24.63
C PHE A 465 -10.35 -2.00 -24.34
N ALA A 466 -9.09 -2.23 -24.74
CA ALA A 466 -8.28 -3.33 -24.24
C ALA A 466 -7.27 -2.72 -23.26
N VAL A 467 -7.38 -3.09 -21.99
CA VAL A 467 -6.50 -2.59 -20.93
C VAL A 467 -5.62 -3.71 -20.41
N TRP A 468 -4.40 -3.36 -20.03
CA TRP A 468 -3.49 -4.29 -19.38
C TRP A 468 -2.56 -3.56 -18.42
N THR A 469 -2.04 -4.30 -17.44
CA THR A 469 -1.08 -3.78 -16.46
C THR A 469 -0.15 -4.88 -15.98
N LEU A 470 1.08 -4.51 -15.63
CA LEU A 470 2.13 -5.42 -15.17
C LEU A 470 2.33 -5.28 -13.66
N SER A 471 2.48 -6.41 -12.97
CA SER A 471 2.92 -6.42 -11.59
C SER A 471 4.33 -5.87 -11.45
N LEU A 472 4.71 -5.56 -10.21
CA LEU A 472 6.12 -5.45 -9.90
C LEU A 472 6.85 -6.76 -10.23
N PRO A 473 8.17 -6.71 -10.45
CA PRO A 473 8.94 -7.91 -10.73
C PRO A 473 8.79 -8.97 -9.65
N VAL A 474 8.58 -10.20 -10.09
CA VAL A 474 8.50 -11.39 -9.25
C VAL A 474 9.63 -12.36 -9.57
N VAL A 475 10.18 -12.98 -8.54
CA VAL A 475 11.19 -14.04 -8.64
C VAL A 475 10.57 -15.34 -8.18
N VAL A 476 10.63 -16.36 -9.04
CA VAL A 476 10.02 -17.67 -8.79
C VAL A 476 11.04 -18.63 -8.17
N ILE A 477 10.69 -19.23 -7.04
CA ILE A 477 11.50 -20.19 -6.29
C ILE A 477 10.82 -21.55 -6.20
N VAL A 478 11.61 -22.61 -6.07
CA VAL A 478 11.12 -23.97 -5.82
C VAL A 478 11.38 -24.42 -4.37
N HIS A 479 12.42 -23.89 -3.74
CA HIS A 479 12.82 -24.24 -2.39
C HIS A 479 13.14 -23.01 -1.53
N GLY A 480 12.89 -23.10 -0.22
CA GLY A 480 13.01 -21.96 0.71
C GLY A 480 14.45 -21.48 0.96
N ASN A 481 15.46 -22.32 0.68
CA ASN A 481 16.86 -21.90 0.73
C ASN A 481 17.23 -20.87 -0.34
N GLN A 482 16.41 -20.71 -1.38
CA GLN A 482 16.61 -19.72 -2.44
C GLN A 482 16.06 -18.34 -2.09
N GLU A 483 15.23 -18.26 -1.04
CA GLU A 483 14.56 -17.04 -0.60
C GLU A 483 15.52 -15.85 -0.36
N PRO A 484 16.70 -16.03 0.28
CA PRO A 484 17.65 -14.93 0.46
C PRO A 484 18.06 -14.31 -0.87
N HIS A 485 18.44 -15.13 -1.86
CA HIS A 485 18.85 -14.62 -3.17
C HIS A 485 17.70 -13.98 -3.94
N ALA A 486 16.48 -14.53 -3.86
CA ALA A 486 15.29 -13.91 -4.48
C ALA A 486 15.05 -12.51 -3.92
N TRP A 487 15.11 -12.38 -2.59
CA TRP A 487 14.91 -11.11 -1.93
C TRP A 487 16.04 -10.12 -2.22
N ALA A 488 17.26 -10.56 -2.55
CA ALA A 488 18.31 -9.66 -3.01
C ALA A 488 17.85 -8.94 -4.28
N THR A 489 17.40 -9.72 -5.28
CA THR A 489 16.96 -9.23 -6.59
C THR A 489 15.76 -8.29 -6.46
N VAL A 490 14.77 -8.70 -5.68
CA VAL A 490 13.56 -7.90 -5.42
C VAL A 490 13.90 -6.61 -4.68
N THR A 491 14.76 -6.68 -3.65
CA THR A 491 15.11 -5.50 -2.85
C THR A 491 15.83 -4.46 -3.67
N TRP A 492 16.79 -4.90 -4.49
CA TRP A 492 17.55 -4.02 -5.38
C TRP A 492 16.66 -3.39 -6.45
N ASP A 493 15.76 -4.17 -7.06
CA ASP A 493 14.83 -3.66 -8.07
C ASP A 493 13.85 -2.64 -7.49
N ASN A 494 13.21 -2.96 -6.37
CA ASN A 494 12.28 -2.04 -5.72
C ASN A 494 12.98 -0.74 -5.27
N ALA A 495 14.20 -0.83 -4.77
CA ALA A 495 14.91 0.34 -4.26
C ALA A 495 15.40 1.26 -5.39
N PHE A 496 15.92 0.70 -6.48
CA PHE A 496 16.74 1.48 -7.44
C PHE A 496 16.21 1.50 -8.88
N ALA A 497 15.02 0.95 -9.13
CA ALA A 497 14.36 1.12 -10.42
C ALA A 497 14.01 2.60 -10.69
N GLU A 498 14.39 3.10 -11.86
CA GLU A 498 14.01 4.44 -12.32
C GLU A 498 12.59 4.46 -12.92
N PRO A 499 11.81 5.55 -12.74
CA PRO A 499 10.53 5.74 -13.42
C PRO A 499 10.68 5.69 -14.94
N GLY A 500 9.78 4.99 -15.64
CA GLY A 500 9.79 4.90 -17.09
C GLY A 500 10.91 4.03 -17.69
N ARG A 501 11.68 3.32 -16.86
CA ARG A 501 12.72 2.39 -17.33
C ARG A 501 12.16 1.33 -18.30
N VAL A 502 13.07 0.77 -19.12
CA VAL A 502 12.83 -0.51 -19.76
C VAL A 502 12.51 -1.55 -18.67
N PRO A 503 11.44 -2.36 -18.80
CA PRO A 503 11.07 -3.35 -17.81
C PRO A 503 12.28 -4.10 -17.27
N PHE A 504 12.33 -4.20 -15.93
CA PHE A 504 13.33 -4.98 -15.18
C PHE A 504 14.78 -4.44 -15.19
N ALA A 505 15.08 -3.37 -15.93
CA ALA A 505 16.39 -2.71 -15.92
C ALA A 505 16.70 -2.06 -14.56
N VAL A 506 17.86 -2.35 -13.99
CA VAL A 506 18.30 -1.80 -12.70
C VAL A 506 19.76 -1.35 -12.80
N PRO A 507 20.18 -0.33 -12.04
CA PRO A 507 21.57 0.08 -12.03
C PRO A 507 22.47 -1.03 -11.47
N ASP A 508 23.65 -1.20 -12.09
CA ASP A 508 24.67 -2.14 -11.62
C ASP A 508 25.38 -1.63 -10.35
N LYS A 509 25.48 -0.30 -10.19
CA LYS A 509 26.13 0.34 -9.04
C LYS A 509 25.28 1.48 -8.51
N VAL A 510 25.23 1.60 -7.19
CA VAL A 510 24.39 2.60 -6.48
C VAL A 510 25.18 3.25 -5.35
N PRO A 511 25.01 4.57 -5.09
CA PRO A 511 25.61 5.23 -3.94
C PRO A 511 25.19 4.59 -2.61
N TRP A 512 26.15 4.41 -1.70
CA TRP A 512 25.91 3.80 -0.39
C TRP A 512 24.81 4.51 0.39
N GLY A 513 24.68 5.83 0.31
CA GLY A 513 23.60 6.55 1.00
C GLY A 513 22.20 6.02 0.65
N GLN A 514 21.98 5.66 -0.63
CA GLN A 514 20.71 5.06 -1.06
C GLN A 514 20.60 3.59 -0.64
N VAL A 515 21.70 2.84 -0.68
CA VAL A 515 21.73 1.43 -0.22
C VAL A 515 21.48 1.32 1.28
N ALA A 516 22.12 2.17 2.07
CA ALA A 516 21.97 2.28 3.50
C ALA A 516 20.51 2.57 3.88
N GLU A 517 19.87 3.50 3.18
CA GLU A 517 18.44 3.80 3.40
C GLU A 517 17.55 2.60 3.04
N ALA A 518 17.81 1.94 1.90
CA ALA A 518 17.05 0.74 1.52
C ALA A 518 17.20 -0.41 2.54
N LEU A 519 18.42 -0.62 3.07
CA LEU A 519 18.70 -1.60 4.12
C LEU A 519 18.00 -1.21 5.43
N ASN A 520 18.05 0.07 5.81
CA ASN A 520 17.40 0.58 7.02
C ASN A 520 15.88 0.41 6.96
N VAL A 521 15.24 0.81 5.86
CA VAL A 521 13.80 0.62 5.62
C VAL A 521 13.42 -0.86 5.76
N LYS A 522 14.18 -1.74 5.10
CA LYS A 522 13.90 -3.19 5.14
C LYS A 522 14.07 -3.78 6.54
N PHE A 523 15.15 -3.39 7.22
CA PHE A 523 15.45 -3.87 8.57
C PHE A 523 14.42 -3.37 9.59
N LYS A 524 14.08 -2.08 9.54
CA LYS A 524 13.06 -1.46 10.39
C LYS A 524 11.71 -2.15 10.23
N SER A 525 11.29 -2.38 8.99
CA SER A 525 10.03 -3.07 8.70
C SER A 525 9.99 -4.49 9.27
N ALA A 526 11.08 -5.23 9.14
CA ALA A 526 11.16 -6.61 9.64
C ALA A 526 11.30 -6.70 11.17
N THR A 527 12.00 -5.76 11.80
CA THR A 527 12.45 -5.87 13.20
C THR A 527 11.81 -4.86 14.16
N GLY A 528 11.10 -3.85 13.64
CA GLY A 528 10.40 -2.83 14.42
C GLY A 528 11.24 -1.60 14.82
N ARG A 529 12.57 -1.63 14.67
CA ARG A 529 13.46 -0.51 15.01
C ARG A 529 14.49 -0.26 13.92
N SER A 530 14.74 1.03 13.63
CA SER A 530 15.69 1.48 12.62
C SER A 530 17.15 1.15 12.98
N LEU A 531 17.99 1.07 11.97
CA LEU A 531 19.44 1.03 12.12
C LEU A 531 19.95 2.42 12.53
N THR A 532 20.87 2.44 13.49
CA THR A 532 21.58 3.68 13.88
C THR A 532 22.67 4.03 12.87
N GLU A 533 23.20 5.25 12.92
CA GLU A 533 24.30 5.68 12.05
C GLU A 533 25.53 4.77 12.20
N ASP A 534 25.86 4.37 13.44
CA ASP A 534 26.97 3.44 13.68
C ASP A 534 26.71 2.05 13.09
N ASN A 535 25.46 1.58 13.10
CA ASN A 535 25.10 0.33 12.41
C ASN A 535 25.29 0.46 10.90
N LEU A 536 24.88 1.60 10.31
CA LEU A 536 25.08 1.85 8.88
C LEU A 536 26.56 1.97 8.52
N ARG A 537 27.39 2.58 9.38
CA ARG A 537 28.85 2.64 9.19
C ARG A 537 29.47 1.25 9.21
N PHE A 538 29.10 0.41 10.18
CA PHE A 538 29.52 -0.99 10.24
C PHE A 538 29.15 -1.75 8.96
N LEU A 539 27.92 -1.57 8.48
CA LEU A 539 27.43 -2.22 7.26
C LEU A 539 28.18 -1.75 6.02
N ALA A 540 28.50 -0.45 5.93
CA ALA A 540 29.28 0.13 4.84
C ALA A 540 30.66 -0.52 4.76
N GLU A 541 31.37 -0.53 5.89
CA GLU A 541 32.70 -1.13 5.99
C GLU A 541 32.69 -2.61 5.59
N LYS A 542 31.67 -3.36 6.02
CA LYS A 542 31.50 -4.77 5.67
C LYS A 542 31.18 -4.95 4.19
N ALA A 543 30.29 -4.13 3.63
CA ALA A 543 29.91 -4.16 2.22
C ALA A 543 31.11 -3.83 1.31
N PHE A 544 31.92 -2.84 1.66
CA PHE A 544 33.11 -2.44 0.90
C PHE A 544 34.38 -3.24 1.26
N ARG A 545 34.25 -4.31 2.06
CA ARG A 545 35.37 -5.19 2.44
C ARG A 545 36.54 -4.46 3.12
N GLY A 546 36.25 -3.42 3.89
CA GLY A 546 37.24 -2.60 4.58
C GLY A 546 37.99 -1.60 3.69
N GLY A 547 37.52 -1.34 2.46
CA GLY A 547 38.19 -0.52 1.45
C GLY A 547 38.30 0.99 1.72
N ASN A 548 38.04 1.49 2.93
CA ASN A 548 38.15 2.92 3.24
C ASN A 548 38.98 3.13 4.53
N ALA A 549 40.30 3.13 4.37
CA ALA A 549 41.26 3.23 5.47
C ALA A 549 41.39 4.64 6.09
N SER A 550 40.65 5.64 5.57
CA SER A 550 40.91 7.06 5.80
C SER A 550 39.75 7.86 6.43
N GLY A 551 38.75 7.21 7.04
CA GLY A 551 37.68 7.92 7.77
C GLY A 551 36.80 8.83 6.90
N GLN A 552 36.75 8.58 5.59
CA GLN A 552 35.87 9.32 4.67
C GLN A 552 34.42 8.85 4.78
N ASP A 553 33.50 9.79 4.52
CA ASP A 553 32.08 9.50 4.38
C ASP A 553 31.84 8.45 3.27
N TYR A 554 31.13 7.37 3.62
CA TYR A 554 30.79 6.31 2.69
C TYR A 554 29.65 6.70 1.76
N SER A 555 28.87 7.73 2.07
CA SER A 555 27.60 8.06 1.42
C SER A 555 27.65 8.10 -0.11
N SER A 556 28.73 8.63 -0.69
CA SER A 556 28.92 8.78 -2.14
C SER A 556 29.62 7.58 -2.80
N LEU A 557 30.15 6.63 -2.04
CA LEU A 557 30.81 5.45 -2.61
C LEU A 557 29.80 4.55 -3.29
N LEU A 558 30.14 4.05 -4.47
CA LEU A 558 29.25 3.22 -5.28
C LEU A 558 29.44 1.74 -4.93
N LEU A 559 28.39 1.11 -4.40
CA LEU A 559 28.33 -0.33 -4.18
C LEU A 559 27.77 -1.02 -5.43
N SER A 560 28.45 -2.06 -5.92
CA SER A 560 27.95 -2.85 -7.05
C SER A 560 26.97 -3.95 -6.62
N TRP A 561 26.08 -4.35 -7.54
CA TRP A 561 25.21 -5.52 -7.39
C TRP A 561 26.03 -6.79 -7.07
N ALA A 562 27.19 -6.95 -7.71
CA ALA A 562 28.08 -8.06 -7.46
C ALA A 562 28.60 -8.07 -6.00
N GLN A 563 29.09 -6.93 -5.49
CA GLN A 563 29.56 -6.81 -4.11
C GLN A 563 28.44 -7.01 -3.08
N PHE A 564 27.22 -6.61 -3.44
CA PHE A 564 26.02 -6.74 -2.60
C PHE A 564 25.61 -8.21 -2.40
N CYS A 565 25.51 -9.01 -3.47
CA CYS A 565 24.91 -10.36 -3.37
C CYS A 565 25.50 -11.46 -4.26
N LYS A 566 26.63 -11.24 -4.95
CA LYS A 566 27.31 -12.26 -5.77
C LYS A 566 28.68 -12.65 -5.23
N GLU A 567 29.47 -11.65 -4.86
CA GLU A 567 30.82 -11.84 -4.36
C GLU A 567 30.78 -12.22 -2.87
N PRO A 568 31.42 -13.33 -2.47
CA PRO A 568 31.53 -13.68 -1.07
C PRO A 568 32.27 -12.59 -0.28
N LEU A 569 31.99 -12.49 1.00
CA LEU A 569 32.79 -11.69 1.93
C LEU A 569 34.20 -12.32 2.07
N PRO A 570 35.26 -11.53 2.34
CA PRO A 570 36.60 -12.04 2.58
C PRO A 570 36.60 -13.14 3.64
N GLU A 571 37.28 -14.25 3.34
CA GLU A 571 37.38 -15.43 4.23
C GLU A 571 36.04 -16.09 4.58
N ARG A 572 34.96 -15.79 3.82
CA ARG A 572 33.63 -16.39 3.97
C ARG A 572 33.20 -17.08 2.68
N ASN A 573 32.24 -17.97 2.81
CA ASN A 573 31.56 -18.65 1.70
C ASN A 573 30.17 -18.06 1.39
N PHE A 574 29.83 -16.93 2.01
CA PHE A 574 28.55 -16.22 1.83
C PHE A 574 28.80 -14.75 1.52
N THR A 575 27.82 -14.15 0.85
CA THR A 575 27.82 -12.76 0.39
C THR A 575 27.37 -11.79 1.50
N PHE A 576 27.55 -10.49 1.28
CA PHE A 576 27.07 -9.45 2.20
C PHE A 576 25.57 -9.56 2.44
N TRP A 577 24.78 -9.69 1.36
CA TRP A 577 23.33 -9.79 1.46
C TRP A 577 22.86 -11.03 2.21
N GLU A 578 23.44 -12.21 1.96
CA GLU A 578 23.05 -13.44 2.68
C GLU A 578 23.26 -13.29 4.18
N TRP A 579 24.39 -12.69 4.57
CA TRP A 579 24.68 -12.38 5.97
C TRP A 579 23.65 -11.40 6.55
N PHE A 580 23.42 -10.28 5.87
CA PHE A 580 22.46 -9.27 6.34
C PHE A 580 21.04 -9.82 6.45
N TYR A 581 20.61 -10.59 5.45
CA TYR A 581 19.30 -11.25 5.43
C TYR A 581 19.17 -12.26 6.58
N ALA A 582 20.20 -13.06 6.85
CA ALA A 582 20.18 -14.02 7.94
C ALA A 582 20.10 -13.33 9.32
N VAL A 583 20.81 -12.22 9.50
CA VAL A 583 20.72 -11.37 10.70
C VAL A 583 19.31 -10.82 10.85
N MET A 584 18.77 -10.16 9.81
CA MET A 584 17.42 -9.61 9.82
C MET A 584 16.36 -10.67 10.12
N LYS A 585 16.49 -11.87 9.52
CA LYS A 585 15.59 -13.00 9.73
C LYS A 585 15.63 -13.49 11.17
N LEU A 586 16.83 -13.71 11.72
CA LEU A 586 17.03 -14.09 13.12
C LEU A 586 16.41 -13.07 14.07
N THR A 587 16.68 -11.78 13.84
CA THR A 587 16.14 -10.71 14.68
C THR A 587 14.62 -10.66 14.63
N ARG A 588 14.03 -10.76 13.43
CA ARG A 588 12.57 -10.79 13.26
C ARG A 588 11.92 -11.97 13.98
N GLU A 589 12.51 -13.16 13.88
CA GLU A 589 11.90 -14.41 14.35
C GLU A 589 12.12 -14.66 15.85
N HIS A 590 13.27 -14.26 16.41
CA HIS A 590 13.67 -14.66 17.77
C HIS A 590 14.02 -13.50 18.70
N LEU A 591 14.43 -12.34 18.17
CA LEU A 591 15.06 -11.27 18.97
C LEU A 591 14.34 -9.92 18.89
N LYS A 592 13.13 -9.90 18.32
CA LYS A 592 12.43 -8.66 17.94
C LYS A 592 12.22 -7.74 19.14
N SER A 593 11.73 -8.27 20.25
CA SER A 593 11.44 -7.48 21.45
C SER A 593 12.70 -6.90 22.07
N GLN A 594 13.76 -7.71 22.22
CA GLN A 594 15.05 -7.27 22.77
C GLN A 594 15.74 -6.24 21.87
N TRP A 595 15.57 -6.37 20.54
CA TRP A 595 16.06 -5.39 19.57
C TRP A 595 15.33 -4.05 19.67
N MET A 596 13.99 -4.08 19.74
CA MET A 596 13.16 -2.89 19.89
C MET A 596 13.46 -2.12 21.17
N ASP A 597 13.67 -2.83 22.27
CA ASP A 597 14.05 -2.25 23.57
C ASP A 597 15.52 -1.78 23.63
N GLY A 598 16.30 -2.05 22.58
CA GLY A 598 17.68 -1.58 22.45
C GLY A 598 18.71 -2.33 23.26
N TYR A 599 18.37 -3.52 23.74
CA TYR A 599 19.28 -4.35 24.53
C TYR A 599 20.31 -5.10 23.70
N ILE A 600 20.12 -5.20 22.38
CA ILE A 600 21.09 -5.80 21.46
C ILE A 600 21.80 -4.70 20.69
N LEU A 601 23.12 -4.58 20.90
CA LEU A 601 23.98 -3.68 20.10
C LEU A 601 24.08 -4.15 18.65
N GLY A 602 24.24 -5.45 18.42
CA GLY A 602 24.13 -6.08 17.11
C GLY A 602 25.32 -5.83 16.18
N PHE A 603 25.36 -4.68 15.51
CA PHE A 603 26.33 -4.39 14.45
C PHE A 603 27.64 -3.82 15.02
N VAL A 604 28.40 -4.68 15.68
CA VAL A 604 29.68 -4.35 16.33
C VAL A 604 30.72 -5.39 15.95
N ARG A 605 31.92 -4.94 15.55
CA ARG A 605 33.02 -5.86 15.19
C ARG A 605 33.57 -6.56 16.43
N LYS A 606 34.20 -7.72 16.24
CA LYS A 606 34.90 -8.44 17.32
C LYS A 606 35.84 -7.54 18.12
N ARG A 607 36.79 -6.88 17.42
CA ARG A 607 37.78 -6.00 18.06
C ARG A 607 37.14 -4.81 18.78
N GLN A 608 36.12 -4.20 18.18
CA GLN A 608 35.41 -3.08 18.79
C GLN A 608 34.68 -3.51 20.08
N ALA A 609 34.07 -4.71 20.08
CA ALA A 609 33.45 -5.26 21.29
C ALA A 609 34.48 -5.51 22.40
N GLU A 610 35.68 -6.01 22.06
CA GLU A 610 36.79 -6.17 23.01
C GLU A 610 37.22 -4.82 23.61
N GLU A 611 37.42 -3.80 22.77
CA GLU A 611 37.80 -2.45 23.21
C GLU A 611 36.72 -1.79 24.08
N MET A 612 35.44 -1.95 23.72
CA MET A 612 34.30 -1.42 24.50
C MET A 612 34.21 -2.06 25.88
N LEU A 613 34.48 -3.37 25.97
CA LEU A 613 34.36 -4.14 27.21
C LEU A 613 35.61 -4.03 28.09
N ALA A 614 36.81 -3.85 27.53
CA ALA A 614 38.07 -3.85 28.28
C ALA A 614 38.14 -2.83 29.43
N SER A 615 37.33 -1.77 29.39
CA SER A 615 37.26 -0.73 30.44
C SER A 615 36.05 -0.87 31.37
N CYS A 616 35.22 -1.90 31.18
CA CYS A 616 34.01 -2.13 31.98
C CYS A 616 34.28 -3.01 33.21
N ALA A 617 33.30 -3.07 34.12
CA ALA A 617 33.34 -3.93 35.30
C ALA A 617 33.25 -5.43 34.92
N SER A 618 33.76 -6.31 35.78
CA SER A 618 33.59 -7.76 35.61
C SER A 618 32.11 -8.13 35.55
N GLY A 619 31.77 -9.06 34.65
CA GLY A 619 30.40 -9.48 34.39
C GLY A 619 29.61 -8.53 33.49
N THR A 620 30.18 -7.41 33.02
CA THR A 620 29.58 -6.60 31.96
C THR A 620 29.63 -7.35 30.63
N PHE A 621 28.50 -7.38 29.92
CA PHE A 621 28.35 -8.11 28.66
C PHE A 621 27.59 -7.31 27.60
N LEU A 622 27.80 -7.69 26.34
CA LEU A 622 27.05 -7.18 25.20
C LEU A 622 26.74 -8.29 24.21
N MET A 623 25.75 -8.05 23.35
CA MET A 623 25.39 -8.96 22.26
C MET A 623 25.69 -8.33 20.91
N ARG A 624 26.36 -9.09 20.06
CA ARG A 624 26.67 -8.70 18.68
C ARG A 624 26.32 -9.82 17.70
N PHE A 625 26.04 -9.44 16.47
CA PHE A 625 25.87 -10.38 15.37
C PHE A 625 27.24 -10.97 14.98
N SER A 626 27.24 -12.25 14.68
CA SER A 626 28.45 -12.97 14.26
C SER A 626 28.85 -12.55 12.85
N ASP A 627 30.13 -12.25 12.66
CA ASP A 627 30.71 -12.03 11.32
C ASP A 627 30.96 -13.34 10.57
N SER A 628 31.00 -14.47 11.29
CA SER A 628 31.43 -15.78 10.79
C SER A 628 30.33 -16.77 10.57
N GLU A 629 29.20 -16.58 11.24
CA GLU A 629 28.10 -17.53 11.24
C GLU A 629 26.82 -16.82 10.80
N LEU A 630 26.20 -17.32 9.73
CA LEU A 630 24.97 -16.76 9.18
C LEU A 630 23.86 -16.78 10.23
N GLY A 631 23.30 -15.61 10.54
CA GLY A 631 22.24 -15.51 11.55
C GLY A 631 22.68 -15.98 12.93
N GLY A 632 23.96 -15.78 13.27
CA GLY A 632 24.49 -16.02 14.60
C GLY A 632 24.49 -14.77 15.49
N VAL A 633 24.19 -14.92 16.78
CA VAL A 633 24.41 -13.90 17.82
C VAL A 633 25.35 -14.44 18.87
N THR A 634 26.38 -13.66 19.21
CA THR A 634 27.35 -14.01 20.27
C THR A 634 27.21 -13.05 21.44
N ILE A 635 27.43 -13.58 22.64
CA ILE A 635 27.53 -12.82 23.88
C ILE A 635 29.01 -12.66 24.19
N ALA A 636 29.46 -11.41 24.29
CA ALA A 636 30.80 -11.05 24.73
C ALA A 636 30.73 -10.49 26.15
N TRP A 637 31.65 -10.86 27.04
CA TRP A 637 31.66 -10.38 28.43
C TRP A 637 33.07 -10.21 28.99
N VAL A 638 33.19 -9.39 30.03
CA VAL A 638 34.43 -9.18 30.80
C VAL A 638 34.48 -10.17 31.95
N GLY A 639 35.58 -10.90 32.07
CA GLY A 639 35.86 -11.76 33.21
C GLY A 639 36.56 -11.04 34.37
N ASP A 640 36.79 -11.77 35.47
CA ASP A 640 37.38 -11.22 36.70
C ASP A 640 38.81 -10.68 36.53
N GLN A 641 39.54 -11.14 35.50
CA GLN A 641 40.89 -10.68 35.17
C GLN A 641 40.91 -9.59 34.07
N THR A 642 39.80 -8.89 33.84
CA THR A 642 39.64 -7.88 32.76
C THR A 642 39.80 -8.43 31.33
N GLU A 643 39.87 -9.76 31.19
CA GLU A 643 39.89 -10.44 29.89
C GLU A 643 38.49 -10.49 29.29
N VAL A 644 38.40 -10.30 27.98
CA VAL A 644 37.13 -10.36 27.24
C VAL A 644 36.95 -11.74 26.63
N PHE A 645 35.86 -12.39 26.99
CA PHE A 645 35.45 -13.69 26.45
C PHE A 645 34.29 -13.52 25.48
N MET A 646 34.14 -14.46 24.53
CA MET A 646 33.03 -14.50 23.59
C MET A 646 32.50 -15.91 23.43
N LEU A 647 31.20 -16.08 23.58
CA LEU A 647 30.55 -17.38 23.35
C LEU A 647 30.52 -17.72 21.86
N GLN A 648 30.47 -19.01 21.57
CA GLN A 648 30.13 -19.47 20.23
C GLN A 648 28.75 -18.89 19.83
N PRO A 649 28.57 -18.42 18.58
CA PRO A 649 27.32 -17.81 18.16
C PRO A 649 26.11 -18.77 18.29
N PHE A 650 25.01 -18.24 18.82
CA PHE A 650 23.71 -18.89 18.83
C PHE A 650 22.95 -18.57 17.55
N THR A 651 22.33 -19.57 16.96
CA THR A 651 21.55 -19.50 15.72
C THR A 651 20.06 -19.69 15.98
N SER A 652 19.26 -19.59 14.92
CA SER A 652 17.82 -19.89 14.97
C SER A 652 17.51 -21.29 15.54
N LYS A 653 18.40 -22.27 15.31
CA LYS A 653 18.24 -23.63 15.87
C LYS A 653 18.38 -23.63 17.39
N ASP A 654 19.30 -22.83 17.92
CA ASP A 654 19.55 -22.71 19.35
C ASP A 654 18.40 -22.00 20.07
N PHE A 655 17.84 -20.96 19.45
CA PHE A 655 16.70 -20.22 19.99
C PHE A 655 15.38 -20.98 19.90
N ALA A 656 15.24 -21.91 18.95
CA ALA A 656 14.12 -22.85 18.91
C ALA A 656 14.10 -23.82 20.12
N ILE A 657 15.27 -24.09 20.72
CA ILE A 657 15.39 -24.94 21.92
C ILE A 657 15.21 -24.10 23.19
N ARG A 658 15.87 -22.94 23.26
CA ARG A 658 15.83 -22.05 24.43
C ARG A 658 16.09 -20.61 24.03
N SER A 659 15.24 -19.70 24.52
CA SER A 659 15.27 -18.27 24.17
C SER A 659 16.58 -17.58 24.57
N LEU A 660 16.91 -16.46 23.92
CA LEU A 660 18.09 -15.67 24.30
C LEU A 660 18.02 -15.19 25.75
N ALA A 661 16.85 -14.74 26.22
CA ALA A 661 16.69 -14.22 27.57
C ALA A 661 16.92 -15.31 28.63
N ASP A 662 16.39 -16.51 28.42
CA ASP A 662 16.62 -17.63 29.33
C ASP A 662 18.08 -18.07 29.33
N ARG A 663 18.75 -18.05 28.16
CA ARG A 663 20.18 -18.33 28.06
C ARG A 663 21.01 -17.29 28.83
N VAL A 664 20.66 -16.01 28.76
CA VAL A 664 21.30 -14.94 29.55
C VAL A 664 21.05 -15.14 31.05
N SER A 665 19.83 -15.56 31.42
CA SER A 665 19.46 -15.86 32.81
C SER A 665 20.29 -16.99 33.42
N ASP A 666 20.50 -18.08 32.65
CA ASP A 666 21.27 -19.26 33.09
C ASP A 666 22.74 -18.92 33.41
N LEU A 667 23.30 -17.90 32.76
CA LEU A 667 24.70 -17.50 32.89
C LEU A 667 24.88 -16.52 34.06
N GLN A 668 25.19 -17.08 35.24
CA GLN A 668 25.26 -16.31 36.49
C GLN A 668 26.39 -15.26 36.52
N HIS A 669 27.47 -15.47 35.76
CA HIS A 669 28.57 -14.51 35.65
C HIS A 669 28.23 -13.28 34.78
N LEU A 670 27.09 -13.29 34.06
CA LEU A 670 26.59 -12.12 33.37
C LEU A 670 25.78 -11.28 34.35
N LEU A 671 26.24 -10.05 34.61
CA LEU A 671 25.68 -9.17 35.65
C LEU A 671 25.10 -7.88 35.08
N TYR A 672 25.82 -7.26 34.15
CA TYR A 672 25.45 -5.94 33.61
C TYR A 672 25.44 -5.97 32.08
N LEU A 673 24.32 -5.64 31.47
CA LEU A 673 24.26 -5.34 30.05
C LEU A 673 24.91 -3.98 29.80
N TYR A 674 25.81 -3.92 28.82
CA TYR A 674 26.48 -2.68 28.41
C TYR A 674 25.47 -1.57 28.06
N PRO A 675 25.72 -0.29 28.46
CA PRO A 675 26.90 0.16 29.19
C PRO A 675 26.85 -0.10 30.70
N ASP A 676 25.69 0.03 31.34
CA ASP A 676 25.53 -0.11 32.79
C ASP A 676 24.07 -0.38 33.17
N ILE A 677 23.50 -1.48 32.67
CA ILE A 677 22.12 -1.89 32.95
C ILE A 677 22.16 -3.24 33.64
N SER A 678 21.55 -3.39 34.82
CA SER A 678 21.50 -4.70 35.48
C SER A 678 20.81 -5.76 34.60
N LYS A 679 21.33 -6.99 34.61
CA LYS A 679 20.80 -8.12 33.81
C LYS A 679 19.29 -8.26 33.96
N ASP A 680 18.78 -8.23 35.18
CA ASP A 680 17.36 -8.44 35.43
C ASP A 680 16.50 -7.24 35.04
N GLN A 681 17.01 -6.01 35.14
CA GLN A 681 16.32 -4.84 34.59
C GLN A 681 16.13 -4.95 33.07
N ALA A 682 17.13 -5.48 32.36
CA ALA A 682 17.03 -5.69 30.92
C ALA A 682 16.15 -6.89 30.55
N PHE A 683 16.35 -8.06 31.19
CA PHE A 683 15.83 -9.32 30.68
C PHE A 683 14.69 -9.97 31.48
N SER A 684 14.42 -9.56 32.72
CA SER A 684 13.43 -10.24 33.58
C SER A 684 12.06 -10.40 32.92
N LYS A 685 11.62 -9.39 32.17
CA LYS A 685 10.34 -9.38 31.45
C LYS A 685 10.23 -10.41 30.31
N TYR A 686 11.34 -10.98 29.86
CA TYR A 686 11.36 -12.01 28.80
C TYR A 686 11.71 -13.41 29.31
N TYR A 687 12.00 -13.57 30.59
CA TYR A 687 12.26 -14.90 31.15
C TYR A 687 11.00 -15.75 31.05
N THR A 688 11.18 -17.01 30.68
CA THR A 688 10.10 -17.98 30.70
C THR A 688 9.70 -18.21 32.17
N PRO A 689 8.46 -17.90 32.59
CA PRO A 689 8.06 -18.04 33.97
C PRO A 689 8.17 -19.51 34.40
N PHE A 690 8.89 -19.75 35.48
CA PHE A 690 8.99 -21.07 36.09
C PHE A 690 7.66 -21.41 36.75
N THR A 691 6.89 -22.32 36.14
CA THR A 691 5.66 -22.84 36.74
C THR A 691 6.00 -23.98 37.68
N GLU A 692 6.14 -23.68 38.98
CA GLU A 692 6.28 -24.70 40.06
C GLU A 692 5.12 -25.71 40.08
N ASN A 693 3.97 -25.37 39.47
CA ASN A 693 2.77 -26.21 39.43
C ASN A 693 2.67 -27.16 38.21
N GLN A 694 3.77 -27.54 37.56
CA GLN A 694 3.73 -28.76 36.76
C GLN A 694 3.60 -29.93 37.72
N SER A 695 2.35 -30.36 37.94
CA SER A 695 2.04 -31.57 38.68
C SER A 695 2.98 -32.66 38.20
N THR A 696 3.82 -33.17 39.12
CA THR A 696 4.50 -34.44 38.90
C THR A 696 3.43 -35.38 38.41
N SER A 697 3.52 -35.79 37.14
CA SER A 697 2.58 -36.75 36.59
C SER A 697 2.40 -37.87 37.61
N ALA A 698 1.16 -38.31 37.85
CA ALA A 698 0.83 -39.27 38.93
C ALA A 698 1.62 -40.61 38.84
N ASN A 699 2.40 -40.78 37.77
CA ASN A 699 3.27 -41.90 37.46
C ASN A 699 4.74 -41.70 37.90
N GLY A 700 5.06 -40.64 38.64
CA GLY A 700 6.41 -40.42 39.22
C GLY A 700 7.47 -39.88 38.26
N TYR A 701 7.11 -39.51 37.02
CA TYR A 701 8.05 -38.89 36.07
C TYR A 701 8.21 -37.40 36.34
N VAL A 702 9.47 -36.97 36.49
CA VAL A 702 9.89 -35.57 36.61
C VAL A 702 10.39 -35.09 35.25
N LYS A 703 9.91 -33.94 34.80
CA LYS A 703 10.31 -33.36 33.51
C LYS A 703 11.70 -32.72 33.63
N PRO A 704 12.68 -33.06 32.76
CA PRO A 704 13.99 -32.43 32.80
C PRO A 704 13.92 -30.95 32.37
N PHE A 705 14.78 -30.12 32.95
CA PHE A 705 14.94 -28.70 32.61
C PHE A 705 16.29 -28.48 31.90
N LEU A 706 16.26 -27.77 30.78
CA LEU A 706 17.48 -27.44 30.02
C LEU A 706 18.05 -26.11 30.51
N VAL A 707 19.37 -26.07 30.74
CA VAL A 707 20.10 -24.85 31.12
C VAL A 707 21.33 -24.66 30.24
N THR A 708 21.70 -23.41 30.03
CA THR A 708 22.94 -23.02 29.35
C THR A 708 24.05 -22.90 30.36
N HIS A 709 25.13 -23.65 30.17
CA HIS A 709 26.26 -23.65 31.09
C HIS A 709 27.58 -23.51 30.31
N VAL A 710 28.46 -22.63 30.80
CA VAL A 710 29.81 -22.45 30.26
C VAL A 710 30.79 -23.22 31.17
N PRO A 711 31.50 -24.24 30.64
CA PRO A 711 32.46 -25.01 31.45
C PRO A 711 33.49 -24.11 32.13
N GLY A 712 33.72 -24.31 33.44
CA GLY A 712 34.65 -23.52 34.24
C GLY A 712 34.09 -22.20 34.79
N TRP A 713 32.85 -21.83 34.46
CA TRP A 713 32.21 -20.57 34.85
C TRP A 713 30.88 -20.76 35.61
N GLY A 714 30.72 -21.93 36.23
CA GLY A 714 29.56 -22.25 37.06
C GLY A 714 29.61 -21.53 38.41
N GLY A 715 28.50 -20.92 38.82
CA GLY A 715 28.39 -20.25 40.12
C GLY A 715 28.49 -21.23 41.30
N PRO A 716 28.84 -20.74 42.52
CA PRO A 716 28.83 -21.55 43.71
C PRO A 716 27.38 -21.86 44.14
N GLY A 717 26.97 -23.12 44.05
CA GLY A 717 25.78 -23.63 44.75
C GLY A 717 24.64 -24.15 43.89
N VAL A 718 24.76 -25.39 43.40
CA VAL A 718 23.66 -26.37 43.49
C VAL A 718 24.28 -27.64 44.03
N GLY A 719 24.17 -27.83 45.35
CA GLY A 719 24.54 -29.07 46.02
C GLY A 719 23.58 -30.18 45.61
N GLY A 720 23.91 -30.88 44.53
CA GLY A 720 23.37 -32.19 44.19
C GLY A 720 24.49 -33.21 44.28
N GLN A 721 24.56 -33.94 45.40
CA GLN A 721 25.45 -35.08 45.55
C GLN A 721 25.25 -36.02 44.36
N THR A 722 26.27 -36.21 43.54
CA THR A 722 26.38 -37.39 42.68
C THR A 722 26.36 -38.62 43.60
N PRO A 723 25.48 -39.62 43.42
CA PRO A 723 25.52 -40.82 44.23
C PRO A 723 26.78 -41.60 43.84
N SER A 724 27.73 -41.64 44.75
CA SER A 724 28.85 -42.58 44.72
C SER A 724 28.28 -44.01 44.80
N HIS A 725 28.34 -44.77 43.72
CA HIS A 725 28.05 -46.20 43.77
C HIS A 725 29.16 -46.92 44.55
N SER A 726 28.84 -47.28 45.78
CA SER A 726 29.53 -48.28 46.57
C SER A 726 29.20 -49.69 46.05
N SER A 727 30.21 -50.48 45.72
CA SER A 727 30.10 -51.95 45.68
C SER A 727 31.36 -52.61 46.27
N VAL A 728 31.19 -53.00 47.53
CA VAL A 728 31.47 -54.31 48.14
C VAL A 728 32.79 -55.03 47.80
N VAL A 729 33.53 -55.30 48.87
CA VAL A 729 34.72 -56.13 49.03
C VAL A 729 34.50 -57.59 48.61
N GLY A 730 35.46 -58.16 47.89
CA GLY A 730 35.63 -59.60 47.68
C GLY A 730 37.10 -59.98 47.49
N VAL A 731 37.66 -60.64 48.51
CA VAL A 731 39.00 -61.29 48.61
C VAL A 731 39.08 -62.48 47.62
N GLY A 732 40.16 -62.90 46.96
CA GLY A 732 41.57 -62.50 46.86
C GLY A 732 42.35 -63.41 45.89
N SER A 733 43.69 -63.30 45.92
CA SER A 733 44.74 -64.24 45.42
C SER A 733 45.30 -64.12 43.98
N SER A 734 46.54 -63.56 43.93
CA SER A 734 47.76 -64.00 43.21
C SER A 734 47.82 -64.12 41.67
N GLY A 735 48.78 -63.39 41.05
CA GLY A 735 49.42 -63.84 39.79
C GLY A 735 50.00 -62.77 38.85
N GLN A 736 51.26 -62.37 39.10
CA GLN A 736 52.32 -61.85 38.20
C GLN A 736 52.08 -61.48 36.70
N SER A 737 52.65 -60.31 36.35
CA SER A 737 53.51 -59.98 35.18
C SER A 737 52.91 -59.48 33.84
N GLY A 738 53.46 -58.35 33.36
CA GLY A 738 53.71 -58.06 31.93
C GLY A 738 52.87 -56.98 31.23
N PRO A 739 53.44 -56.01 30.47
CA PRO A 739 52.79 -54.76 30.08
C PRO A 739 52.24 -54.73 28.65
N GLY A 740 51.23 -53.88 28.40
CA GLY A 740 50.81 -53.47 27.06
C GLY A 740 49.29 -53.34 26.92
N GLY A 741 48.80 -52.27 26.30
CA GLY A 741 47.37 -52.16 25.98
C GLY A 741 46.87 -50.75 25.74
N SER A 742 47.08 -50.28 24.51
CA SER A 742 46.55 -49.08 23.89
C SER A 742 45.03 -48.91 23.99
N TYR A 743 44.57 -47.66 24.04
CA TYR A 743 43.18 -47.25 23.86
C TYR A 743 42.55 -47.88 22.60
N PRO A 744 41.29 -48.37 22.65
CA PRO A 744 40.60 -48.79 21.46
C PRO A 744 40.08 -47.59 20.65
N ALA A 745 40.31 -47.68 19.33
CA ALA A 745 39.88 -46.74 18.32
C ALA A 745 38.37 -46.81 18.06
N THR A 746 37.79 -45.66 17.70
CA THR A 746 36.45 -45.49 17.11
C THR A 746 36.32 -46.26 15.79
N PRO A 747 35.25 -47.03 15.55
CA PRO A 747 35.03 -47.65 14.25
C PRO A 747 34.46 -46.63 13.26
N SER A 748 35.23 -46.33 12.22
CA SER A 748 34.76 -45.74 10.97
C SER A 748 34.23 -46.84 10.06
N THR A 749 32.90 -46.93 9.92
CA THR A 749 32.25 -47.68 8.84
C THR A 749 31.28 -46.79 8.08
N ILE A 750 31.65 -46.54 6.83
CA ILE A 750 30.87 -45.91 5.77
C ILE A 750 29.76 -46.90 5.37
N PHE A 751 28.50 -46.50 5.53
CA PHE A 751 27.36 -47.17 4.89
C PHE A 751 26.80 -46.26 3.79
N GLN A 752 26.98 -46.68 2.53
CA GLN A 752 26.27 -46.13 1.38
C GLN A 752 24.81 -46.59 1.44
N ALA A 753 23.87 -45.65 1.36
CA ALA A 753 22.45 -45.95 1.17
C ALA A 753 22.09 -45.78 -0.32
N HIS A 754 21.68 -46.88 -0.95
CA HIS A 754 21.13 -46.93 -2.30
C HIS A 754 19.73 -46.28 -2.37
N SER A 755 19.42 -45.68 -3.53
CA SER A 755 18.12 -45.11 -3.90
C SER A 755 17.01 -46.18 -3.98
N PRO A 756 15.74 -45.85 -3.68
CA PRO A 756 14.60 -46.70 -4.04
C PRO A 756 13.93 -46.27 -5.35
N ASP A 757 13.65 -47.27 -6.19
CA ASP A 757 12.90 -47.20 -7.46
C ASP A 757 11.37 -47.06 -7.20
N PRO A 758 10.57 -46.46 -8.11
CA PRO A 758 9.21 -46.02 -7.85
C PRO A 758 8.19 -47.05 -8.36
N SER A 759 7.70 -47.91 -7.47
CA SER A 759 6.40 -48.53 -7.63
C SER A 759 5.94 -49.11 -6.31
N VAL A 760 4.98 -48.45 -5.66
CA VAL A 760 3.87 -49.02 -4.86
C VAL A 760 3.15 -47.86 -4.18
N THR A 761 1.91 -47.62 -4.62
CA THR A 761 0.92 -46.74 -4.03
C THR A 761 0.40 -47.31 -2.72
N ARG A 762 0.37 -46.52 -1.64
CA ARG A 762 -0.65 -46.68 -0.60
C ARG A 762 -0.90 -45.41 0.19
N ASP A 763 -2.14 -44.94 0.09
CA ASP A 763 -2.74 -43.81 0.78
C ASP A 763 -2.72 -43.96 2.31
N THR A 764 -2.43 -42.88 3.02
CA THR A 764 -3.05 -42.57 4.32
C THR A 764 -3.09 -41.05 4.55
N PRO A 765 -4.17 -40.49 5.14
CA PRO A 765 -4.43 -39.04 5.16
C PRO A 765 -3.82 -38.37 6.40
N SER A 766 -3.23 -37.19 6.19
CA SER A 766 -2.79 -36.30 7.28
C SER A 766 -3.97 -35.48 7.82
N VAL A 767 -4.13 -35.55 9.14
CA VAL A 767 -5.14 -34.86 9.96
C VAL A 767 -4.79 -33.37 10.08
N ALA A 768 -5.75 -32.51 9.74
CA ALA A 768 -5.72 -31.09 10.04
C ALA A 768 -6.99 -30.69 10.81
N SER A 769 -6.78 -29.84 11.81
CA SER A 769 -7.70 -28.85 12.39
C SER A 769 -8.85 -29.34 13.27
N SER A 770 -8.90 -28.79 14.49
CA SER A 770 -10.08 -28.78 15.36
C SER A 770 -10.31 -27.38 15.92
N TYR A 771 -11.60 -27.08 16.14
CA TYR A 771 -12.25 -25.95 16.82
C TYR A 771 -12.76 -24.76 15.98
N ALA A 772 -14.04 -24.87 15.58
CA ALA A 772 -15.08 -23.86 15.77
C ALA A 772 -16.47 -24.56 15.82
N PRO A 773 -17.40 -24.17 16.72
CA PRO A 773 -18.63 -24.93 16.99
C PRO A 773 -19.78 -24.55 16.04
N GLY A 774 -20.74 -25.47 15.95
CA GLY A 774 -21.76 -25.54 14.89
C GLY A 774 -23.05 -24.75 15.14
N LEU A 775 -23.88 -24.77 14.11
CA LEU A 775 -25.35 -24.62 14.03
C LEU A 775 -25.65 -25.03 12.57
N GLY A 776 -26.22 -26.20 12.26
CA GLY A 776 -27.61 -26.59 12.48
C GLY A 776 -28.21 -26.93 11.10
N GLN A 777 -28.25 -28.23 10.77
CA GLN A 777 -28.87 -28.76 9.55
C GLN A 777 -30.40 -28.73 9.64
N SER A 778 -31.07 -28.49 8.51
CA SER A 778 -32.28 -29.23 8.16
C SER A 778 -32.41 -29.38 6.65
N SER A 779 -32.56 -30.63 6.24
CA SER A 779 -32.60 -31.20 4.90
C SER A 779 -34.00 -31.18 4.27
N VAL A 780 -34.08 -31.76 3.05
CA VAL A 780 -35.24 -32.19 2.23
C VAL A 780 -35.70 -31.10 1.25
N GLY A 781 -35.67 -31.24 -0.08
CA GLY A 781 -35.60 -32.37 -1.00
C GLY A 781 -36.89 -32.38 -1.85
N ARG A 782 -36.82 -32.10 -3.17
CA ARG A 782 -37.72 -32.61 -4.23
C ARG A 782 -37.42 -32.05 -5.62
N THR A 783 -37.70 -32.88 -6.60
CA THR A 783 -37.52 -32.81 -8.06
C THR A 783 -38.68 -32.08 -8.79
N ASN A 784 -38.34 -31.38 -9.89
CA ASN A 784 -39.07 -30.88 -11.11
C ASN A 784 -40.53 -31.30 -11.39
N PRO A 785 -41.30 -30.70 -12.36
CA PRO A 785 -40.97 -29.73 -13.45
C PRO A 785 -42.02 -28.59 -13.72
N ASP A 786 -41.72 -27.73 -14.71
CA ASP A 786 -42.55 -26.92 -15.65
C ASP A 786 -43.87 -26.23 -15.21
N MET A 787 -43.96 -24.91 -15.47
CA MET A 787 -45.11 -24.25 -16.13
C MET A 787 -44.89 -22.74 -16.31
N ASP A 788 -45.22 -22.26 -17.50
CA ASP A 788 -45.38 -20.88 -17.92
C ASP A 788 -46.26 -20.05 -16.97
N TYR A 789 -45.92 -18.76 -16.79
CA TYR A 789 -46.93 -17.71 -16.64
C TYR A 789 -46.44 -16.39 -17.22
N VAL A 790 -47.32 -15.85 -18.06
CA VAL A 790 -47.28 -14.57 -18.76
C VAL A 790 -47.79 -13.46 -17.85
N GLU A 791 -47.30 -12.24 -18.11
CA GLU A 791 -47.89 -10.92 -17.84
C GLU A 791 -47.90 -10.32 -16.41
N LEU A 792 -47.35 -9.10 -16.29
CA LEU A 792 -48.07 -7.80 -16.37
C LEU A 792 -47.42 -6.72 -15.47
N MET A 793 -47.42 -5.48 -15.96
CA MET A 793 -47.12 -4.17 -15.31
C MET A 793 -45.66 -3.68 -15.42
N GLY A 794 -45.35 -2.54 -16.03
CA GLY A 794 -46.22 -1.53 -16.64
C GLY A 794 -45.39 -0.52 -17.45
N HIS A 795 -45.74 -0.39 -18.73
CA HIS A 795 -45.39 0.76 -19.56
C HIS A 795 -46.46 1.83 -19.33
N SER A 796 -46.05 3.02 -18.89
CA SER A 796 -46.89 4.21 -18.87
C SER A 796 -46.69 4.95 -20.18
N GLU A 797 -47.55 4.68 -21.17
CA GLU A 797 -47.77 5.56 -22.32
C GLU A 797 -49.14 6.22 -22.17
N LEU A 798 -49.19 7.55 -22.27
CA LEU A 798 -50.33 8.37 -22.68
C LEU A 798 -49.77 9.74 -23.15
N PRO A 799 -50.48 10.49 -24.02
CA PRO A 799 -49.99 10.79 -25.36
C PRO A 799 -49.76 12.29 -25.58
N SER A 800 -48.85 12.65 -26.49
CA SER A 800 -48.75 14.03 -27.01
C SER A 800 -48.83 14.04 -28.54
N ILE A 801 -50.03 14.36 -29.02
CA ILE A 801 -50.36 15.34 -30.08
C ILE A 801 -49.42 15.35 -31.30
N ASP A 802 -49.99 14.93 -32.44
CA ASP A 802 -49.60 15.17 -33.83
C ASP A 802 -48.44 16.17 -34.07
N GLU A 803 -47.25 15.63 -34.34
CA GLU A 803 -46.21 16.29 -35.14
C GLU A 803 -46.33 15.80 -36.59
N ASN A 804 -47.15 16.48 -37.38
CA ASN A 804 -47.03 16.48 -38.84
C ASN A 804 -46.44 17.83 -39.28
N LEU A 805 -45.16 18.02 -38.99
CA LEU A 805 -44.30 19.00 -39.66
C LEU A 805 -43.04 18.28 -40.12
N ASN A 806 -43.20 17.59 -41.25
CA ASN A 806 -42.14 16.90 -41.96
C ASN A 806 -41.15 17.95 -42.51
N LEU A 807 -40.08 18.23 -41.75
CA LEU A 807 -39.03 19.22 -42.03
C LEU A 807 -37.84 18.64 -42.82
N ASP A 808 -37.90 17.36 -43.20
CA ASP A 808 -36.76 16.61 -43.76
C ASP A 808 -36.46 16.90 -45.25
N HIS A 809 -37.18 17.81 -45.90
CA HIS A 809 -36.91 18.19 -47.28
C HIS A 809 -37.02 19.70 -47.52
N PHE A 810 -36.11 20.46 -46.90
CA PHE A 810 -35.81 21.82 -47.37
C PHE A 810 -34.48 21.83 -48.12
N THR A 811 -34.52 22.18 -49.40
CA THR A 811 -33.35 22.51 -50.24
C THR A 811 -32.71 23.81 -49.75
N PHE A 812 -32.08 23.73 -48.58
CA PHE A 812 -31.33 24.81 -47.92
C PHE A 812 -30.17 25.35 -48.80
N SER A 813 -29.71 24.55 -49.76
CA SER A 813 -28.53 24.82 -50.60
C SER A 813 -28.71 25.96 -51.61
N GLU A 814 -29.92 26.25 -52.10
CA GLU A 814 -30.13 27.22 -53.19
C GLU A 814 -30.01 28.68 -52.74
N PHE A 815 -30.36 29.00 -51.49
CA PHE A 815 -30.13 30.34 -50.93
C PHE A 815 -28.68 30.54 -50.47
N ILE A 816 -27.96 29.47 -50.11
CA ILE A 816 -26.57 29.54 -49.67
C ILE A 816 -25.61 29.82 -50.86
N GLN A 817 -25.94 29.33 -52.06
CA GLN A 817 -25.15 29.56 -53.27
C GLN A 817 -25.11 31.04 -53.69
N SER A 818 -26.14 31.85 -53.41
CA SER A 818 -26.12 33.29 -53.73
C SER A 818 -25.20 34.08 -52.80
N TYR A 819 -24.90 33.58 -51.59
CA TYR A 819 -24.01 34.24 -50.62
C TYR A 819 -22.54 33.79 -50.70
N ASN A 820 -22.24 32.69 -51.39
CA ASN A 820 -20.87 32.23 -51.67
C ASN A 820 -20.21 32.95 -52.87
N THR A 821 -20.85 33.97 -53.46
CA THR A 821 -20.30 34.73 -54.57
C THR A 821 -19.86 36.15 -54.17
N LYS A 822 -18.56 36.26 -53.86
CA LYS A 822 -17.65 37.45 -53.85
C LYS A 822 -18.07 38.74 -53.12
N PRO A 823 -17.18 39.33 -52.32
CA PRO A 823 -17.00 40.79 -52.31
C PRO A 823 -15.98 41.21 -53.38
N GLN A 824 -16.29 42.29 -54.13
CA GLN A 824 -15.28 43.16 -54.74
C GLN A 824 -14.69 44.07 -53.67
#